data_AF-A0A8T2S804-F1
#
_entry.id   AF-A0A8T2S804-F1
#
_cell.length_a   1.000
_cell.length_b   1.000
_cell.length_c   1.000
_cell.angle_alpha   90.00
_cell.angle_beta   90.00
_cell.angle_gamma   90.00
#
_symmetry.space_group_name_H-M   'P 1'
#
loop_
_entity.id
_entity.type
_entity.pdbx_description
1 polymer ?
#
loop_
_entity_poly.entity_id
_entity_poly.type
_entity_poly.pdbx_seq_one_letter_code
_entity_poly.pdbx_strand_id
1 'polypeptide(L)'
;MCTGFSSLQHLILDGCYSLNTLAFLPTTLRTLSLDMQRRFFLISEIESVEDVSLPNLENLTITRCAKLKRLALHATLLQVLDLSGCVGLEELDCRGLSSLQHLILDTCYSLATLSFLPMTLRRLSLNMKREIGLDRGLFSDMVNSLESVDEAPLPNLEDLSIKCCPELKRLALDATSLQKLDLRGCERLMDLDCRGLSSLQHLVIDDCFSLTTLSILPTTLRKISLRISRRSLREGGLESVEDASLPNLEDLTITRCPKLKRLALDSTSLQSLDLNACGGLNDLACKGLSSLQHLILDGCSSLTRLSFLPTTLSTLSWRLCSVVSVEDFFLPNLQELTLQDSPMLKRLALHATSLQRLDLSGSGRLEDLHCRGLSSLQHLILDRCYSLTTLSFLPTTLRRLSLNMQREIGLDRGPFSDMVGSLESVDDAPLRNLEHVTITCCPELKSLALNATSLQRLDLSECGRLKDLDCRGLSSLQHLILDGCYSLTTLSFLPTTLRRLSLNMQREIGLDRGLLSDMLGSLESVDDAPIPNLEDLTITCCPELKSLALNATSLQRLDLSECGRLKDLDCRGLSSLQHLILDGCYSLTTLSFLPTTLQRLSLNMQREIGLDRGLLSDMLGSLESVDDAPLPNLEDLTITCCPELKSLALNATSLQRLDLSECGRLKDLDCRFFPSLDELILSNCTSLKTLSFLPSTLTRLDIEECTELEFLDVGDCTDLLQYCTYVGGCTSLRPSNIRRPTSWTHWKFRSWRRWRRSRAILQQHEDEKSEDEIADEAECESFEDEIADEDESSDPTIADEDDDKTSDYESAVDNEYESSEQK
;
A
#
# COMPACT_ATOMS: atom_id res chain seq x y z
N MET A 1 -29.31 -39.04 46.82
CA MET A 1 -29.15 -40.49 47.13
C MET A 1 -29.86 -41.28 46.04
N CYS A 2 -29.14 -42.15 45.32
CA CYS A 2 -29.69 -42.91 44.19
C CYS A 2 -29.79 -44.42 44.48
N THR A 3 -29.57 -44.85 45.72
CA THR A 3 -29.51 -46.27 46.15
C THR A 3 -30.80 -47.07 45.91
N GLY A 4 -31.94 -46.41 45.67
CA GLY A 4 -33.20 -47.07 45.32
C GLY A 4 -33.33 -47.47 43.84
N PHE A 5 -32.43 -47.01 42.96
CA PHE A 5 -32.51 -47.25 41.51
C PHE A 5 -31.56 -48.38 41.08
N SER A 6 -31.96 -49.63 41.35
CA SER A 6 -31.15 -50.83 41.09
C SER A 6 -30.91 -51.15 39.60
N SER A 7 -31.58 -50.48 38.67
CA SER A 7 -31.42 -50.65 37.22
C SER A 7 -30.77 -49.47 36.52
N LEU A 8 -30.34 -48.43 37.27
CA LEU A 8 -29.79 -47.21 36.68
C LEU A 8 -28.39 -47.47 36.12
N GLN A 9 -28.22 -47.23 34.81
CA GLN A 9 -26.94 -47.40 34.11
C GLN A 9 -26.31 -46.07 33.69
N HIS A 10 -27.10 -45.02 33.49
CA HIS A 10 -26.64 -43.71 33.05
C HIS A 10 -27.15 -42.64 34.01
N LEU A 11 -26.26 -41.80 34.50
CA LEU A 11 -26.59 -40.70 35.39
C LEU A 11 -25.90 -39.42 34.92
N ILE A 12 -26.70 -38.40 34.63
CA ILE A 12 -26.25 -37.08 34.20
C ILE A 12 -26.68 -36.08 35.27
N LEU A 13 -25.70 -35.41 35.87
CA LEU A 13 -25.85 -34.43 36.95
C LEU A 13 -25.32 -33.05 36.53
N ASP A 14 -25.29 -32.78 35.23
CA ASP A 14 -24.80 -31.52 34.69
C ASP A 14 -25.62 -30.34 35.26
N GLY A 15 -24.93 -29.26 35.65
CA GLY A 15 -25.53 -28.08 36.28
C GLY A 15 -25.91 -28.25 37.76
N CYS A 16 -25.55 -29.34 38.43
CA CYS A 16 -25.83 -29.55 39.86
C CYS A 16 -24.81 -28.82 40.76
N TYR A 17 -24.88 -27.49 40.83
CA TYR A 17 -23.89 -26.64 41.50
C TYR A 17 -23.74 -26.87 43.01
N SER A 18 -24.87 -27.14 43.70
CA SER A 18 -24.91 -27.35 45.16
C SER A 18 -24.58 -28.79 45.57
N LEU A 19 -23.94 -29.59 44.71
CA LEU A 19 -23.55 -30.94 45.07
C LEU A 19 -22.24 -30.89 45.87
N ASN A 20 -22.25 -31.38 47.10
CA ASN A 20 -21.08 -31.36 48.00
C ASN A 20 -20.29 -32.67 47.96
N THR A 21 -20.96 -33.80 47.71
CA THR A 21 -20.36 -35.15 47.77
C THR A 21 -20.99 -36.09 46.74
N LEU A 22 -20.20 -36.99 46.16
CA LEU A 22 -20.68 -38.13 45.37
C LEU A 22 -20.82 -39.37 46.26
N ALA A 23 -21.84 -39.38 47.12
CA ALA A 23 -22.13 -40.52 48.00
C ALA A 23 -23.39 -41.30 47.53
N PHE A 24 -23.42 -42.60 47.81
CA PHE A 24 -24.59 -43.46 47.59
C PHE A 24 -25.02 -43.58 46.11
N LEU A 25 -24.05 -43.82 45.22
CA LEU A 25 -24.27 -44.12 43.80
C LEU A 25 -24.53 -45.63 43.58
N PRO A 26 -25.39 -46.02 42.62
CA PRO A 26 -25.61 -47.42 42.26
C PRO A 26 -24.35 -48.07 41.69
N THR A 27 -24.07 -49.32 42.05
CA THR A 27 -22.95 -50.09 41.47
C THR A 27 -23.22 -50.56 40.04
N THR A 28 -24.44 -50.43 39.53
CA THR A 28 -24.86 -50.76 38.15
C THR A 28 -24.51 -49.69 37.12
N LEU A 29 -23.98 -48.56 37.57
CA LEU A 29 -23.79 -47.36 36.78
C LEU A 29 -22.61 -47.54 35.82
N ARG A 30 -22.86 -47.31 34.52
CA ARG A 30 -21.89 -47.38 33.43
C ARG A 30 -21.38 -46.01 32.99
N THR A 31 -22.21 -44.98 33.07
CA THR A 31 -21.79 -43.61 32.72
C THR A 31 -22.23 -42.60 33.76
N LEU A 32 -21.30 -41.79 34.24
CA LEU A 32 -21.56 -40.66 35.13
C LEU A 32 -21.05 -39.37 34.48
N SER A 33 -21.93 -38.40 34.29
CA SER A 33 -21.59 -37.06 33.83
C SER A 33 -21.93 -36.03 34.88
N LEU A 34 -20.99 -35.12 35.12
CA LEU A 34 -21.14 -33.96 35.98
C LEU A 34 -20.37 -32.79 35.35
N ASP A 35 -21.09 -31.96 34.61
CA ASP A 35 -20.57 -30.74 33.99
C ASP A 35 -21.18 -29.48 34.62
N MET A 36 -20.34 -28.65 35.23
CA MET A 36 -20.79 -27.44 35.94
C MET A 36 -21.05 -26.22 35.05
N GLN A 37 -21.01 -26.34 33.72
CA GLN A 37 -21.29 -25.27 32.75
C GLN A 37 -20.47 -23.97 32.93
N ARG A 38 -20.13 -23.32 31.82
CA ARG A 38 -19.22 -22.15 31.83
C ARG A 38 -19.59 -20.96 32.73
N ARG A 39 -20.87 -20.74 33.04
CA ARG A 39 -21.31 -19.55 33.81
C ARG A 39 -21.26 -19.71 35.33
N PHE A 40 -21.29 -20.94 35.83
CA PHE A 40 -21.56 -21.21 37.25
C PHE A 40 -20.58 -22.21 37.85
N PHE A 41 -19.44 -22.45 37.20
CA PHE A 41 -18.52 -23.49 37.64
C PHE A 41 -17.73 -23.15 38.91
N LEU A 42 -17.59 -21.86 39.24
CA LEU A 42 -16.96 -21.36 40.47
C LEU A 42 -17.77 -21.69 41.74
N ILE A 43 -19.07 -21.97 41.60
CA ILE A 43 -19.96 -22.29 42.74
C ILE A 43 -20.10 -23.80 43.00
N SER A 44 -19.34 -24.66 42.29
CA SER A 44 -19.32 -26.11 42.59
C SER A 44 -18.88 -26.35 44.04
N GLU A 45 -19.59 -27.20 44.79
CA GLU A 45 -19.24 -27.51 46.18
C GLU A 45 -18.46 -28.84 46.38
N ILE A 46 -18.24 -29.62 45.31
CA ILE A 46 -17.46 -30.86 45.39
C ILE A 46 -15.98 -30.51 45.59
N GLU A 47 -15.44 -30.81 46.78
CA GLU A 47 -14.03 -30.60 47.10
C GLU A 47 -13.16 -31.84 46.90
N SER A 48 -13.67 -33.02 47.23
CA SER A 48 -12.97 -34.28 47.02
C SER A 48 -13.94 -35.41 46.70
N VAL A 49 -13.43 -36.39 45.96
CA VAL A 49 -14.12 -37.65 45.69
C VAL A 49 -13.14 -38.75 46.08
N GLU A 50 -13.39 -39.35 47.24
CA GLU A 50 -12.54 -40.37 47.85
C GLU A 50 -13.40 -41.59 48.24
N ASP A 51 -12.80 -42.77 48.28
CA ASP A 51 -13.45 -44.03 48.70
C ASP A 51 -14.73 -44.42 47.92
N VAL A 52 -14.88 -43.93 46.68
CA VAL A 52 -16.02 -44.28 45.81
C VAL A 52 -15.68 -45.51 44.96
N SER A 53 -16.44 -46.59 45.14
CA SER A 53 -16.32 -47.82 44.33
C SER A 53 -17.45 -47.92 43.31
N LEU A 54 -17.10 -47.90 42.03
CA LEU A 54 -18.03 -47.98 40.90
C LEU A 54 -17.51 -49.04 39.90
N PRO A 55 -17.70 -50.34 40.18
CA PRO A 55 -17.03 -51.42 39.46
C PRO A 55 -17.49 -51.57 38.00
N ASN A 56 -18.71 -51.13 37.66
CA ASN A 56 -19.26 -51.21 36.30
C ASN A 56 -19.13 -49.91 35.48
N LEU A 57 -18.47 -48.89 36.02
CA LEU A 57 -18.35 -47.60 35.36
C LEU A 57 -17.39 -47.69 34.18
N GLU A 58 -17.87 -47.35 32.99
CA GLU A 58 -17.12 -47.34 31.73
C GLU A 58 -16.69 -45.91 31.36
N ASN A 59 -17.53 -44.90 31.63
CA ASN A 59 -17.24 -43.49 31.32
C ASN A 59 -17.53 -42.58 32.52
N LEU A 60 -16.58 -41.70 32.83
CA LEU A 60 -16.70 -40.69 33.87
C LEU A 60 -16.30 -39.31 33.31
N THR A 61 -17.22 -38.37 33.39
CA THR A 61 -17.01 -36.97 33.01
C THR A 61 -17.29 -36.11 34.24
N ILE A 62 -16.28 -35.44 34.76
CA ILE A 62 -16.39 -34.44 35.84
C ILE A 62 -15.71 -33.18 35.32
N THR A 63 -16.45 -32.30 34.66
CA THR A 63 -15.87 -31.13 34.01
C THR A 63 -16.26 -29.84 34.71
N ARG A 64 -15.34 -28.87 34.68
CA ARG A 64 -15.51 -27.54 35.26
C ARG A 64 -15.80 -27.58 36.76
N CYS A 65 -15.26 -28.53 37.52
CA CYS A 65 -15.42 -28.52 38.98
C CYS A 65 -14.28 -27.72 39.62
N ALA A 66 -14.48 -26.42 39.83
CA ALA A 66 -13.40 -25.52 40.28
C ALA A 66 -12.85 -25.87 41.67
N LYS A 67 -13.70 -26.34 42.58
CA LYS A 67 -13.31 -26.69 43.95
C LYS A 67 -12.76 -28.11 44.10
N LEU A 68 -12.84 -28.95 43.07
CA LEU A 68 -12.38 -30.33 43.15
C LEU A 68 -10.85 -30.35 43.27
N LYS A 69 -10.34 -30.75 44.42
CA LYS A 69 -8.90 -30.82 44.71
C LYS A 69 -8.33 -32.22 44.53
N ARG A 70 -9.10 -33.26 44.88
CA ARG A 70 -8.64 -34.65 44.87
C ARG A 70 -9.68 -35.58 44.27
N LEU A 71 -9.20 -36.49 43.43
CA LEU A 71 -10.02 -37.56 42.86
C LEU A 71 -9.32 -38.91 43.05
N ALA A 72 -9.92 -39.76 43.86
CA ALA A 72 -9.53 -41.14 44.09
C ALA A 72 -10.77 -42.04 44.03
N LEU A 73 -10.84 -42.89 43.00
CA LEU A 73 -11.99 -43.78 42.79
C LEU A 73 -11.55 -45.17 42.34
N HIS A 74 -12.33 -46.18 42.74
CA HIS A 74 -12.09 -47.57 42.36
C HIS A 74 -13.10 -47.98 41.28
N ALA A 75 -12.69 -47.86 40.01
CA ALA A 75 -13.50 -48.19 38.84
C ALA A 75 -12.65 -48.97 37.83
N THR A 76 -12.62 -50.29 37.98
CA THR A 76 -11.73 -51.18 37.22
C THR A 76 -12.11 -51.33 35.75
N LEU A 77 -13.36 -51.02 35.36
CA LEU A 77 -13.85 -51.05 33.97
C LEU A 77 -13.83 -49.68 33.28
N LEU A 78 -13.35 -48.63 33.95
CA LEU A 78 -13.37 -47.27 33.41
C LEU A 78 -12.45 -47.18 32.20
N GLN A 79 -12.98 -46.74 31.05
CA GLN A 79 -12.25 -46.56 29.79
C GLN A 79 -11.96 -45.09 29.52
N VAL A 80 -12.90 -44.19 29.86
CA VAL A 80 -12.78 -42.74 29.62
C VAL A 80 -12.93 -41.98 30.93
N LEU A 81 -11.95 -41.12 31.22
CA LEU A 81 -11.99 -40.15 32.30
C LEU A 81 -11.72 -38.75 31.75
N ASP A 82 -12.71 -37.87 31.86
CA ASP A 82 -12.61 -36.46 31.46
C ASP A 82 -12.80 -35.55 32.67
N LEU A 83 -11.73 -34.85 33.05
CA LEU A 83 -11.71 -33.88 34.15
C LEU A 83 -11.53 -32.43 33.67
N SER A 84 -11.82 -32.16 32.40
CA SER A 84 -11.53 -30.86 31.78
C SER A 84 -12.13 -29.69 32.57
N GLY A 85 -11.32 -28.69 32.89
CA GLY A 85 -11.73 -27.48 33.58
C GLY A 85 -11.83 -27.61 35.10
N CYS A 86 -11.38 -28.72 35.68
CA CYS A 86 -11.19 -28.84 37.13
C CYS A 86 -9.95 -28.07 37.57
N VAL A 87 -10.08 -26.73 37.59
CA VAL A 87 -8.94 -25.82 37.78
C VAL A 87 -8.20 -26.00 39.11
N GLY A 88 -8.89 -26.43 40.17
CA GLY A 88 -8.33 -26.66 41.50
C GLY A 88 -7.81 -28.08 41.75
N LEU A 89 -7.78 -28.96 40.74
CA LEU A 89 -7.35 -30.34 40.90
C LEU A 89 -5.85 -30.40 41.19
N GLU A 90 -5.49 -30.79 42.41
CA GLU A 90 -4.10 -30.90 42.90
C GLU A 90 -3.56 -32.33 42.74
N GLU A 91 -4.40 -33.34 43.00
CA GLU A 91 -4.02 -34.76 43.04
C GLU A 91 -5.03 -35.66 42.31
N LEU A 92 -4.52 -36.55 41.46
CA LEU A 92 -5.29 -37.59 40.76
C LEU A 92 -4.68 -38.97 41.02
N ASP A 93 -5.41 -39.84 41.71
CA ASP A 93 -4.97 -41.22 41.95
C ASP A 93 -5.57 -42.18 40.92
N CYS A 94 -4.71 -42.71 40.05
CA CYS A 94 -5.09 -43.64 38.99
C CYS A 94 -4.98 -45.13 39.39
N ARG A 95 -4.59 -45.48 40.63
CA ARG A 95 -4.35 -46.88 41.05
C ARG A 95 -5.59 -47.79 40.90
N GLY A 96 -6.79 -47.22 41.00
CA GLY A 96 -8.06 -47.93 40.84
C GLY A 96 -8.58 -48.04 39.39
N LEU A 97 -7.85 -47.51 38.39
CA LEU A 97 -8.34 -47.30 37.02
C LEU A 97 -7.64 -48.21 35.99
N SER A 98 -7.64 -49.51 36.24
CA SER A 98 -6.83 -50.48 35.49
C SER A 98 -7.18 -50.64 34.00
N SER A 99 -8.37 -50.27 33.55
CA SER A 99 -8.82 -50.38 32.15
C SER A 99 -8.82 -49.06 31.38
N LEU A 100 -8.29 -47.98 31.97
CA LEU A 100 -8.40 -46.64 31.41
C LEU A 100 -7.63 -46.52 30.09
N GLN A 101 -8.31 -46.03 29.06
CA GLN A 101 -7.75 -45.85 27.72
C GLN A 101 -7.59 -44.36 27.37
N HIS A 102 -8.47 -43.51 27.87
CA HIS A 102 -8.49 -42.08 27.56
C HIS A 102 -8.56 -41.25 28.83
N LEU A 103 -7.56 -40.39 29.03
CA LEU A 103 -7.50 -39.44 30.13
C LEU A 103 -7.40 -38.01 29.58
N ILE A 104 -8.38 -37.17 29.92
CA ILE A 104 -8.45 -35.78 29.50
C ILE A 104 -8.41 -34.88 30.74
N LEU A 105 -7.38 -34.05 30.80
CA LEU A 105 -7.04 -33.16 31.92
C LEU A 105 -6.84 -31.72 31.42
N ASP A 106 -7.54 -31.35 30.36
CA ASP A 106 -7.45 -30.02 29.76
C ASP A 106 -7.85 -28.96 30.80
N THR A 107 -7.12 -27.84 30.88
CA THR A 107 -7.37 -26.73 31.83
C THR A 107 -7.33 -27.09 33.34
N CYS A 108 -6.63 -28.16 33.73
CA CYS A 108 -6.34 -28.48 35.13
C CYS A 108 -5.06 -27.78 35.62
N TYR A 109 -5.12 -26.50 36.02
CA TYR A 109 -3.92 -25.71 36.34
C TYR A 109 -3.23 -26.07 37.66
N SER A 110 -3.96 -26.55 38.67
CA SER A 110 -3.36 -26.87 39.98
C SER A 110 -2.62 -28.22 40.01
N LEU A 111 -2.61 -28.98 38.91
CA LEU A 111 -2.06 -30.33 38.89
C LEU A 111 -0.53 -30.28 38.95
N ALA A 112 0.04 -30.74 40.07
CA ALA A 112 1.48 -30.66 40.30
C ALA A 112 2.25 -31.89 39.77
N THR A 113 1.65 -33.08 39.86
CA THR A 113 2.30 -34.34 39.43
C THR A 113 1.29 -35.29 38.81
N LEU A 114 1.75 -36.10 37.86
CA LEU A 114 1.01 -37.23 37.30
C LEU A 114 1.77 -38.51 37.63
N SER A 115 1.19 -39.35 38.48
CA SER A 115 1.79 -40.62 38.90
C SER A 115 0.81 -41.78 38.72
N PHE A 116 1.35 -43.00 38.62
CA PHE A 116 0.57 -44.24 38.52
C PHE A 116 -0.39 -44.31 37.31
N LEU A 117 0.01 -43.74 36.16
CA LEU A 117 -0.78 -43.85 34.93
C LEU A 117 -0.88 -45.33 34.47
N PRO A 118 -2.07 -45.79 34.04
CA PRO A 118 -2.28 -47.18 33.67
C PRO A 118 -1.64 -47.52 32.32
N MET A 119 -1.05 -48.71 32.21
CA MET A 119 -0.40 -49.22 30.99
C MET A 119 -1.33 -49.36 29.78
N THR A 120 -2.65 -49.34 30.01
CA THR A 120 -3.71 -49.44 28.99
C THR A 120 -3.99 -48.11 28.28
N LEU A 121 -3.40 -47.00 28.76
CA LEU A 121 -3.67 -45.67 28.23
C LEU A 121 -3.28 -45.56 26.76
N ARG A 122 -4.21 -45.12 25.92
CA ARG A 122 -4.02 -44.84 24.49
C ARG A 122 -3.96 -43.35 24.18
N ARG A 123 -4.63 -42.52 25.00
CA ARG A 123 -4.65 -41.07 24.83
C ARG A 123 -4.51 -40.34 26.16
N LEU A 124 -3.62 -39.36 26.18
CA LEU A 124 -3.47 -38.41 27.28
C LEU A 124 -3.53 -36.98 26.71
N SER A 125 -4.42 -36.16 27.28
CA SER A 125 -4.58 -34.76 26.90
C SER A 125 -4.43 -33.85 28.12
N LEU A 126 -3.52 -32.89 28.02
CA LEU A 126 -3.18 -31.88 29.02
C LEU A 126 -3.07 -30.52 28.31
N ASN A 127 -4.18 -30.01 27.79
CA ASN A 127 -4.18 -28.74 27.07
C ASN A 127 -4.69 -27.60 27.95
N MET A 128 -3.81 -26.66 28.26
CA MET A 128 -4.19 -25.45 28.98
C MET A 128 -4.68 -24.40 27.99
N LYS A 129 -5.96 -24.08 28.05
CA LYS A 129 -6.55 -22.95 27.31
C LYS A 129 -6.87 -21.84 28.30
N ARG A 130 -6.70 -20.57 27.94
CA ARG A 130 -7.38 -19.50 28.70
C ARG A 130 -8.88 -19.65 28.44
N GLU A 131 -9.67 -19.97 29.47
CA GLU A 131 -11.13 -19.92 29.33
C GLU A 131 -11.56 -18.46 29.10
N ILE A 132 -11.94 -18.15 27.86
CA ILE A 132 -12.43 -16.84 27.46
C ILE A 132 -13.83 -16.67 28.07
N GLY A 133 -13.94 -15.78 29.06
CA GLY A 133 -15.19 -15.50 29.79
C GLY A 133 -15.02 -15.21 31.28
N LEU A 134 -13.80 -15.28 31.80
CA LEU A 134 -13.50 -15.10 33.22
C LEU A 134 -12.68 -13.83 33.46
N ASP A 135 -13.03 -13.11 34.53
CA ASP A 135 -12.43 -11.83 34.89
C ASP A 135 -10.90 -11.90 34.92
N ARG A 136 -10.28 -10.94 34.22
CA ARG A 136 -8.83 -10.83 34.00
C ARG A 136 -7.98 -10.78 35.28
N GLY A 137 -8.57 -10.68 36.47
CA GLY A 137 -7.89 -10.48 37.74
C GLY A 137 -7.82 -11.65 38.72
N LEU A 138 -8.59 -12.74 38.54
CA LEU A 138 -8.64 -13.85 39.52
C LEU A 138 -7.71 -15.03 39.17
N PHE A 139 -7.34 -15.17 37.90
CA PHE A 139 -6.59 -16.33 37.39
C PHE A 139 -5.31 -15.94 36.63
N SER A 140 -4.85 -14.68 36.73
CA SER A 140 -3.56 -14.26 36.16
C SER A 140 -2.38 -15.07 36.71
N ASP A 141 -2.57 -15.68 37.89
CA ASP A 141 -1.55 -16.37 38.66
C ASP A 141 -1.70 -17.90 38.62
N MET A 142 -2.73 -18.44 37.96
CA MET A 142 -2.93 -19.90 37.82
C MET A 142 -2.15 -20.42 36.62
N VAL A 143 -0.86 -20.58 36.86
CA VAL A 143 0.10 -21.23 35.98
C VAL A 143 0.10 -22.74 36.31
N ASN A 144 0.07 -23.60 35.29
CA ASN A 144 0.16 -25.05 35.50
C ASN A 144 1.41 -25.39 36.34
N SER A 145 1.26 -26.15 37.43
CA SER A 145 2.36 -26.53 38.35
C SER A 145 3.12 -27.79 37.92
N LEU A 146 2.72 -28.44 36.82
CA LEU A 146 3.34 -29.67 36.33
C LEU A 146 4.78 -29.42 35.82
N GLU A 147 5.78 -29.82 36.60
CA GLU A 147 7.19 -29.60 36.27
C GLU A 147 7.81 -30.69 35.37
N SER A 148 7.41 -31.95 35.55
CA SER A 148 7.91 -33.08 34.76
C SER A 148 6.89 -34.19 34.61
N VAL A 149 7.07 -35.00 33.57
CA VAL A 149 6.41 -36.29 33.39
C VAL A 149 7.52 -37.29 33.14
N ASP A 150 7.89 -38.04 34.17
CA ASP A 150 9.07 -38.92 34.20
C ASP A 150 8.66 -40.40 34.34
N GLU A 151 9.41 -41.28 33.66
CA GLU A 151 9.52 -42.73 33.91
C GLU A 151 8.21 -43.54 33.96
N ALA A 152 7.16 -43.08 33.29
CA ALA A 152 5.95 -43.88 33.09
C ALA A 152 6.08 -44.74 31.81
N PRO A 153 6.17 -46.08 31.90
CA PRO A 153 6.10 -46.92 30.71
C PRO A 153 4.66 -46.87 30.19
N LEU A 154 4.44 -46.31 29.02
CA LEU A 154 3.11 -46.14 28.41
C LEU A 154 3.11 -46.77 27.00
N PRO A 155 3.28 -48.10 26.90
CA PRO A 155 3.57 -48.78 25.64
C PRO A 155 2.42 -48.72 24.64
N ASN A 156 1.18 -48.50 25.11
CA ASN A 156 -0.02 -48.45 24.27
C ASN A 156 -0.46 -47.01 23.92
N LEU A 157 0.28 -45.99 24.36
CA LEU A 157 -0.07 -44.59 24.12
C LEU A 157 0.12 -44.26 22.65
N GLU A 158 -0.94 -43.83 21.96
CA GLU A 158 -0.95 -43.52 20.53
C GLU A 158 -0.90 -41.99 20.27
N ASP A 159 -1.54 -41.20 21.13
CA ASP A 159 -1.67 -39.73 21.02
C ASP A 159 -1.42 -39.04 22.37
N LEU A 160 -0.44 -38.14 22.41
CA LEU A 160 -0.08 -37.32 23.57
C LEU A 160 -0.10 -35.85 23.18
N SER A 161 -0.98 -35.09 23.83
CA SER A 161 -1.10 -33.64 23.63
C SER A 161 -0.91 -32.94 24.97
N ILE A 162 0.19 -32.21 25.13
CA ILE A 162 0.48 -31.38 26.31
C ILE A 162 0.71 -29.96 25.80
N LYS A 163 -0.29 -29.07 25.96
CA LYS A 163 -0.24 -27.72 25.37
C LYS A 163 -0.31 -26.65 26.42
N CYS A 164 0.45 -25.58 26.20
CA CYS A 164 0.48 -24.40 27.04
C CYS A 164 0.74 -24.76 28.52
N CYS A 165 1.70 -25.67 28.74
CA CYS A 165 2.17 -26.05 30.08
C CYS A 165 3.48 -25.30 30.37
N PRO A 166 3.41 -24.04 30.84
CA PRO A 166 4.58 -23.17 30.95
C PRO A 166 5.63 -23.66 31.96
N GLU A 167 5.26 -24.39 33.01
CA GLU A 167 6.24 -24.90 33.99
C GLU A 167 6.83 -26.27 33.64
N LEU A 168 6.41 -26.90 32.54
CA LEU A 168 6.96 -28.19 32.12
C LEU A 168 8.43 -28.02 31.72
N LYS A 169 9.35 -28.55 32.52
CA LYS A 169 10.80 -28.45 32.31
C LYS A 169 11.36 -29.66 31.58
N ARG A 170 10.83 -30.86 31.82
CA ARG A 170 11.31 -32.12 31.26
C ARG A 170 10.18 -33.03 30.84
N LEU A 171 10.37 -33.75 29.74
CA LEU A 171 9.49 -34.82 29.29
C LEU A 171 10.31 -36.06 28.93
N ALA A 172 10.15 -37.13 29.70
CA ALA A 172 10.80 -38.41 29.46
C ALA A 172 9.78 -39.55 29.58
N LEU A 173 9.45 -40.17 28.45
CA LEU A 173 8.42 -41.20 28.35
C LEU A 173 8.91 -42.40 27.55
N ASP A 174 8.56 -43.61 28.01
CA ASP A 174 8.72 -44.84 27.24
C ASP A 174 7.38 -45.23 26.62
N ALA A 175 7.07 -44.58 25.48
CA ALA A 175 5.79 -44.72 24.77
C ALA A 175 6.02 -45.22 23.33
N THR A 176 6.26 -46.53 23.22
CA THR A 176 6.67 -47.17 21.96
C THR A 176 5.62 -47.15 20.85
N SER A 177 4.33 -47.01 21.17
CA SER A 177 3.25 -46.90 20.17
C SER A 177 2.88 -45.45 19.79
N LEU A 178 3.55 -44.45 20.38
CA LEU A 178 3.16 -43.05 20.22
C LEU A 178 3.38 -42.60 18.78
N GLN A 179 2.33 -42.14 18.10
CA GLN A 179 2.41 -41.67 16.71
C GLN A 179 2.50 -40.15 16.63
N LYS A 180 1.89 -39.44 17.58
CA LYS A 180 1.83 -37.98 17.61
C LYS A 180 2.14 -37.43 18.99
N LEU A 181 3.04 -36.45 19.03
CA LEU A 181 3.40 -35.68 20.21
C LEU A 181 3.25 -34.19 19.91
N ASP A 182 2.40 -33.51 20.68
CA ASP A 182 2.13 -32.08 20.53
C ASP A 182 2.40 -31.35 21.86
N LEU A 183 3.47 -30.57 21.89
CA LEU A 183 4.03 -29.85 23.03
C LEU A 183 3.90 -28.33 22.92
N ARG A 184 2.98 -27.84 22.08
CA ARG A 184 2.90 -26.40 21.76
C ARG A 184 2.73 -25.55 23.02
N GLY A 185 3.55 -24.52 23.18
CA GLY A 185 3.46 -23.55 24.27
C GLY A 185 4.03 -24.05 25.61
N CYS A 186 4.86 -25.08 25.60
CA CYS A 186 5.63 -25.51 26.77
C CYS A 186 6.90 -24.66 26.90
N GLU A 187 6.73 -23.42 27.38
CA GLU A 187 7.73 -22.34 27.31
C GLU A 187 9.04 -22.65 28.06
N ARG A 188 8.98 -23.40 29.18
CA ARG A 188 10.13 -23.76 30.02
C ARG A 188 10.70 -25.16 29.75
N LEU A 189 10.26 -25.82 28.68
CA LEU A 189 10.76 -27.15 28.32
C LEU A 189 12.24 -27.04 27.92
N MET A 190 13.12 -27.64 28.73
CA MET A 190 14.57 -27.65 28.52
C MET A 190 15.08 -28.98 27.98
N ASP A 191 14.44 -30.08 28.38
CA ASP A 191 14.88 -31.44 28.07
C ASP A 191 13.72 -32.26 27.48
N LEU A 192 13.93 -32.76 26.26
CA LEU A 192 12.98 -33.59 25.53
C LEU A 192 13.69 -34.87 25.08
N ASP A 193 13.49 -35.95 25.83
CA ASP A 193 14.06 -37.25 25.48
C ASP A 193 13.10 -38.04 24.59
N CYS A 194 13.47 -38.23 23.32
CA CYS A 194 12.67 -38.98 22.36
C CYS A 194 13.12 -40.44 22.19
N ARG A 195 14.08 -40.97 22.99
CA ARG A 195 14.62 -42.33 22.82
C ARG A 195 13.57 -43.44 22.95
N GLY A 196 12.57 -43.25 23.81
CA GLY A 196 11.47 -44.20 24.01
C GLY A 196 10.32 -44.11 22.99
N LEU A 197 10.39 -43.18 22.03
CA LEU A 197 9.28 -42.84 21.13
C LEU A 197 9.46 -43.45 19.73
N SER A 198 9.61 -44.78 19.67
CA SER A 198 10.04 -45.51 18.46
C SER A 198 9.04 -45.52 17.29
N SER A 199 7.76 -45.22 17.52
CA SER A 199 6.72 -45.14 16.47
C SER A 199 6.34 -43.71 16.07
N LEU A 200 7.05 -42.70 16.60
CA LEU A 200 6.65 -41.30 16.46
C LEU A 200 6.76 -40.83 15.01
N GLN A 201 5.66 -40.29 14.47
CA GLN A 201 5.58 -39.79 13.10
C GLN A 201 5.45 -38.26 13.05
N HIS A 202 4.83 -37.66 14.06
CA HIS A 202 4.54 -36.22 14.10
C HIS A 202 4.99 -35.62 15.43
N LEU A 203 5.88 -34.62 15.36
CA LEU A 203 6.34 -33.85 16.51
C LEU A 203 6.03 -32.36 16.31
N VAL A 204 5.30 -31.77 17.25
CA VAL A 204 4.98 -30.34 17.28
C VAL A 204 5.51 -29.74 18.58
N ILE A 205 6.43 -28.79 18.47
CA ILE A 205 7.14 -28.13 19.57
C ILE A 205 7.14 -26.60 19.36
N ASP A 206 6.03 -26.09 18.84
CA ASP A 206 5.82 -24.66 18.64
C ASP A 206 5.85 -23.92 20.00
N ASP A 207 6.44 -22.72 20.05
CA ASP A 207 6.54 -21.88 21.25
C ASP A 207 7.25 -22.54 22.46
N CYS A 208 8.15 -23.51 22.23
CA CYS A 208 9.02 -24.09 23.27
C CYS A 208 10.34 -23.30 23.41
N PHE A 209 10.32 -22.15 24.09
CA PHE A 209 11.44 -21.20 24.11
C PHE A 209 12.69 -21.71 24.85
N SER A 210 12.55 -22.51 25.90
CA SER A 210 13.72 -22.94 26.68
C SER A 210 14.49 -24.11 26.06
N LEU A 211 14.01 -24.66 24.95
CA LEU A 211 14.62 -25.80 24.27
C LEU A 211 15.81 -25.31 23.44
N THR A 212 17.03 -25.63 23.87
CA THR A 212 18.27 -25.13 23.24
C THR A 212 18.81 -26.08 22.17
N THR A 213 18.68 -27.39 22.35
CA THR A 213 19.18 -28.40 21.41
C THR A 213 18.13 -29.46 21.14
N LEU A 214 18.09 -29.94 19.89
CA LEU A 214 17.34 -31.13 19.50
C LEU A 214 18.34 -32.15 18.98
N SER A 215 18.46 -33.25 19.71
CA SER A 215 19.31 -34.38 19.36
C SER A 215 18.55 -35.68 19.56
N ILE A 216 18.98 -36.74 18.88
CA ILE A 216 18.45 -38.10 19.08
C ILE A 216 16.93 -38.18 18.78
N LEU A 217 16.56 -37.81 17.56
CA LEU A 217 15.19 -37.90 17.06
C LEU A 217 14.90 -39.28 16.43
N PRO A 218 13.67 -39.83 16.60
CA PRO A 218 13.30 -41.12 16.03
C PRO A 218 13.26 -41.08 14.49
N THR A 219 13.81 -42.12 13.85
CA THR A 219 13.92 -42.25 12.38
C THR A 219 12.58 -42.44 11.67
N THR A 220 11.51 -42.70 12.42
CA THR A 220 10.13 -42.83 11.94
C THR A 220 9.43 -41.49 11.70
N LEU A 221 10.03 -40.37 12.14
CA LEU A 221 9.44 -39.05 11.99
C LEU A 221 9.22 -38.69 10.52
N ARG A 222 8.00 -38.22 10.24
CA ARG A 222 7.58 -37.70 8.93
C ARG A 222 7.42 -36.18 8.94
N LYS A 223 6.99 -35.61 10.07
CA LYS A 223 6.78 -34.16 10.19
C LYS A 223 7.28 -33.62 11.52
N ILE A 224 8.03 -32.52 11.44
CA ILE A 224 8.49 -31.76 12.60
C ILE A 224 8.08 -30.30 12.40
N SER A 225 7.43 -29.73 13.41
CA SER A 225 7.04 -28.31 13.45
C SER A 225 7.58 -27.66 14.70
N LEU A 226 8.38 -26.61 14.51
CA LEU A 226 8.82 -25.68 15.54
C LEU A 226 8.60 -24.25 15.02
N ARG A 227 7.62 -23.54 15.56
CA ARG A 227 7.35 -22.14 15.24
C ARG A 227 7.39 -21.31 16.51
N ILE A 228 8.14 -20.21 16.51
CA ILE A 228 8.18 -19.25 17.62
C ILE A 228 7.30 -18.04 17.27
N SER A 229 6.41 -17.66 18.18
CA SER A 229 5.50 -16.52 18.03
C SER A 229 6.24 -15.18 18.07
N ARG A 230 5.78 -14.20 17.27
CA ARG A 230 6.41 -12.86 17.18
C ARG A 230 6.53 -12.14 18.53
N ARG A 231 5.62 -12.40 19.47
CA ARG A 231 5.62 -11.78 20.81
C ARG A 231 6.79 -12.25 21.69
N SER A 232 7.38 -13.40 21.39
CA SER A 232 8.34 -14.10 22.25
C SER A 232 9.75 -14.20 21.64
N LEU A 233 10.05 -13.43 20.58
CA LEU A 233 11.35 -13.45 19.89
C LEU A 233 12.56 -13.08 20.78
N ARG A 234 12.33 -12.46 21.94
CA ARG A 234 13.39 -12.09 22.91
C ARG A 234 13.72 -13.22 23.88
N GLU A 235 12.84 -14.20 24.01
CA GLU A 235 12.98 -15.31 24.95
C GLU A 235 13.90 -16.38 24.34
N GLY A 236 14.18 -17.47 25.06
CA GLY A 236 15.05 -18.56 24.58
C GLY A 236 14.68 -19.09 23.18
N GLY A 237 15.51 -19.97 22.64
CA GLY A 237 15.12 -20.74 21.47
C GLY A 237 16.19 -21.73 21.06
N LEU A 238 15.81 -22.58 20.12
CA LEU A 238 16.67 -23.61 19.56
C LEU A 238 17.95 -23.00 18.98
N GLU A 239 19.11 -23.47 19.45
CA GLU A 239 20.44 -23.04 19.00
C GLU A 239 21.03 -23.99 17.95
N SER A 240 20.83 -25.30 18.11
CA SER A 240 21.29 -26.30 17.15
C SER A 240 20.34 -27.50 17.01
N VAL A 241 20.30 -28.04 15.78
CA VAL A 241 19.80 -29.39 15.48
C VAL A 241 20.97 -30.18 14.93
N GLU A 242 21.35 -31.25 15.61
CA GLU A 242 22.59 -31.98 15.34
C GLU A 242 22.34 -33.39 14.81
N ASP A 243 23.03 -33.72 13.69
CA ASP A 243 23.20 -35.06 13.10
C ASP A 243 21.98 -35.98 13.15
N ALA A 244 20.80 -35.42 12.85
CA ALA A 244 19.56 -36.18 12.78
C ALA A 244 19.47 -36.89 11.42
N SER A 245 19.76 -38.20 11.41
CA SER A 245 19.44 -39.05 10.26
C SER A 245 17.94 -39.38 10.30
N LEU A 246 17.17 -38.69 9.46
CA LEU A 246 15.71 -38.75 9.41
C LEU A 246 15.25 -39.15 8.00
N PRO A 247 15.40 -40.42 7.62
CA PRO A 247 15.20 -40.88 6.23
C PRO A 247 13.75 -40.74 5.76
N ASN A 248 12.78 -40.76 6.68
CA ASN A 248 11.35 -40.71 6.38
C ASN A 248 10.73 -39.31 6.55
N LEU A 249 11.54 -38.30 6.89
CA LEU A 249 11.04 -36.94 7.10
C LEU A 249 10.56 -36.38 5.76
N GLU A 250 9.30 -35.95 5.69
CA GLU A 250 8.67 -35.37 4.50
C GLU A 250 8.62 -33.84 4.61
N ASP A 251 8.31 -33.31 5.81
CA ASP A 251 8.17 -31.89 6.08
C ASP A 251 8.93 -31.47 7.35
N LEU A 252 9.78 -30.44 7.21
CA LEU A 252 10.44 -29.77 8.34
C LEU A 252 10.13 -28.28 8.32
N THR A 253 9.46 -27.80 9.37
CA THR A 253 9.19 -26.36 9.55
C THR A 253 9.85 -25.88 10.84
N ILE A 254 10.85 -25.02 10.71
CA ILE A 254 11.51 -24.31 11.82
C ILE A 254 11.44 -22.82 11.51
N THR A 255 10.50 -22.09 12.10
CA THR A 255 10.29 -20.67 11.75
C THR A 255 10.44 -19.75 12.94
N ARG A 256 10.95 -18.54 12.68
CA ARG A 256 11.12 -17.44 13.63
C ARG A 256 12.06 -17.81 14.79
N CYS A 257 13.11 -18.57 14.50
CA CYS A 257 14.10 -19.00 15.48
C CYS A 257 15.38 -18.17 15.37
N PRO A 258 15.46 -16.98 15.99
CA PRO A 258 16.60 -16.08 15.82
C PRO A 258 17.90 -16.61 16.43
N LYS A 259 17.83 -17.55 17.37
CA LYS A 259 19.00 -18.15 18.03
C LYS A 259 19.57 -19.38 17.32
N LEU A 260 18.87 -19.91 16.31
CA LEU A 260 19.29 -21.09 15.59
C LEU A 260 20.55 -20.77 14.79
N LYS A 261 21.70 -21.34 15.16
CA LYS A 261 22.99 -21.11 14.49
C LYS A 261 23.29 -22.19 13.46
N ARG A 262 23.01 -23.44 13.81
CA ARG A 262 23.33 -24.63 12.99
C ARG A 262 22.11 -25.53 12.80
N LEU A 263 21.90 -25.96 11.57
CA LEU A 263 20.96 -27.01 11.22
C LEU A 263 21.68 -28.08 10.39
N ALA A 264 21.89 -29.25 11.00
CA ALA A 264 22.45 -30.42 10.34
C ALA A 264 21.43 -31.56 10.29
N LEU A 265 21.09 -32.02 9.09
CA LEU A 265 20.13 -33.11 8.89
C LEU A 265 20.49 -33.96 7.66
N ASP A 266 20.16 -35.24 7.73
CA ASP A 266 20.29 -36.17 6.61
C ASP A 266 18.93 -36.82 6.34
N SER A 267 18.33 -36.51 5.19
CA SER A 267 17.00 -37.01 4.83
C SER A 267 16.85 -37.20 3.33
N THR A 268 16.38 -38.38 2.94
CA THR A 268 16.15 -38.74 1.53
C THR A 268 14.72 -38.46 1.06
N SER A 269 13.77 -38.33 1.99
CA SER A 269 12.35 -38.16 1.69
C SER A 269 11.84 -36.73 1.86
N LEU A 270 12.67 -35.80 2.34
CA LEU A 270 12.25 -34.43 2.66
C LEU A 270 11.79 -33.71 1.38
N GLN A 271 10.54 -33.26 1.37
CA GLN A 271 9.90 -32.56 0.24
C GLN A 271 9.85 -31.05 0.49
N SER A 272 9.63 -30.64 1.75
CA SER A 272 9.54 -29.24 2.15
C SER A 272 10.43 -28.92 3.36
N LEU A 273 11.22 -27.85 3.22
CA LEU A 273 12.02 -27.26 4.28
C LEU A 273 11.71 -25.77 4.41
N ASP A 274 11.12 -25.37 5.53
CA ASP A 274 10.79 -23.97 5.83
C ASP A 274 11.58 -23.48 7.05
N LEU A 275 12.52 -22.56 6.80
CA LEU A 275 13.40 -21.93 7.78
C LEU A 275 13.12 -20.42 7.96
N ASN A 276 11.93 -19.96 7.57
CA ASN A 276 11.58 -18.54 7.56
C ASN A 276 11.87 -17.83 8.91
N ALA A 277 12.53 -16.69 8.86
CA ALA A 277 12.93 -15.82 9.95
C ALA A 277 13.89 -16.47 10.97
N CYS A 278 14.76 -17.38 10.52
CA CYS A 278 15.87 -17.90 11.31
C CYS A 278 17.13 -17.03 11.15
N GLY A 279 17.06 -15.79 11.65
CA GLY A 279 18.08 -14.76 11.38
C GLY A 279 19.50 -15.09 11.82
N GLY A 280 19.69 -15.92 12.85
CA GLY A 280 21.00 -16.36 13.36
C GLY A 280 21.63 -17.55 12.64
N LEU A 281 20.94 -18.15 11.66
CA LEU A 281 21.38 -19.37 11.00
C LEU A 281 22.57 -19.06 10.10
N ASN A 282 23.73 -19.65 10.40
CA ASN A 282 24.97 -19.45 9.65
C ASN A 282 25.54 -20.74 9.04
N ASP A 283 25.18 -21.90 9.58
CA ASP A 283 25.67 -23.21 9.16
C ASP A 283 24.48 -24.13 8.83
N LEU A 284 24.19 -24.25 7.54
CA LEU A 284 23.12 -25.11 7.02
C LEU A 284 23.75 -26.30 6.30
N ALA A 285 23.87 -27.41 7.03
CA ALA A 285 24.56 -28.62 6.61
C ALA A 285 23.57 -29.77 6.38
N CYS A 286 22.81 -29.71 5.28
CA CYS A 286 21.86 -30.76 4.95
C CYS A 286 22.45 -31.74 3.91
N LYS A 287 22.30 -33.04 4.15
CA LYS A 287 22.74 -34.12 3.26
C LYS A 287 21.55 -34.96 2.80
N GLY A 288 21.74 -35.66 1.69
CA GLY A 288 20.78 -36.67 1.24
C GLY A 288 19.46 -36.16 0.66
N LEU A 289 19.26 -34.84 0.52
CA LEU A 289 18.01 -34.15 0.13
C LEU A 289 17.54 -34.40 -1.32
N SER A 290 17.46 -35.66 -1.75
CA SER A 290 17.12 -36.05 -3.12
C SER A 290 15.67 -35.75 -3.50
N SER A 291 14.76 -35.62 -2.52
CA SER A 291 13.32 -35.42 -2.78
C SER A 291 12.84 -33.97 -2.57
N LEU A 292 13.75 -33.04 -2.22
CA LEU A 292 13.35 -31.69 -1.80
C LEU A 292 12.84 -30.87 -2.98
N GLN A 293 11.61 -30.40 -2.87
CA GLN A 293 10.93 -29.60 -3.90
C GLN A 293 10.76 -28.15 -3.48
N HIS A 294 10.60 -27.88 -2.19
CA HIS A 294 10.31 -26.55 -1.66
C HIS A 294 11.30 -26.16 -0.57
N LEU A 295 11.99 -25.03 -0.74
CA LEU A 295 12.92 -24.47 0.23
C LEU A 295 12.61 -23.00 0.50
N ILE A 296 12.35 -22.66 1.76
CA ILE A 296 12.08 -21.29 2.22
C ILE A 296 13.16 -20.90 3.24
N LEU A 297 13.92 -19.86 2.93
CA LEU A 297 15.02 -19.31 3.71
C LEU A 297 14.84 -17.81 4.00
N ASP A 298 13.62 -17.29 3.84
CA ASP A 298 13.30 -15.88 4.03
C ASP A 298 13.77 -15.38 5.40
N GLY A 299 14.48 -14.25 5.45
CA GLY A 299 14.95 -13.66 6.70
C GLY A 299 16.09 -14.43 7.39
N CYS A 300 16.73 -15.40 6.74
CA CYS A 300 17.97 -16.04 7.20
C CYS A 300 19.19 -15.14 6.94
N SER A 301 19.25 -13.99 7.62
CA SER A 301 20.23 -12.92 7.38
C SER A 301 21.69 -13.28 7.70
N SER A 302 21.96 -14.26 8.56
CA SER A 302 23.33 -14.71 8.87
C SER A 302 23.88 -15.76 7.90
N LEU A 303 23.06 -16.27 6.98
CA LEU A 303 23.47 -17.33 6.07
C LEU A 303 24.30 -16.74 4.93
N THR A 304 25.60 -17.07 4.90
CA THR A 304 26.55 -16.49 3.94
C THR A 304 26.85 -17.37 2.73
N ARG A 305 26.52 -18.67 2.78
CA ARG A 305 26.75 -19.64 1.70
C ARG A 305 25.67 -20.71 1.68
N LEU A 306 25.29 -21.15 0.48
CA LEU A 306 24.51 -22.36 0.25
C LEU A 306 25.34 -23.32 -0.59
N SER A 307 25.74 -24.45 -0.02
CA SER A 307 26.56 -25.47 -0.68
C SER A 307 25.75 -26.68 -1.17
N PHE A 308 24.51 -26.81 -0.73
CA PHE A 308 23.63 -27.94 -1.03
C PHE A 308 22.34 -27.36 -1.63
N LEU A 309 22.16 -27.45 -2.94
CA LEU A 309 20.84 -27.24 -3.51
C LEU A 309 20.55 -28.42 -4.42
N PRO A 310 19.52 -29.22 -4.11
CA PRO A 310 19.22 -30.40 -4.90
C PRO A 310 18.62 -30.00 -6.24
N THR A 311 18.91 -30.77 -7.29
CA THR A 311 18.42 -30.51 -8.65
C THR A 311 16.91 -30.77 -8.80
N THR A 312 16.28 -31.38 -7.81
CA THR A 312 14.82 -31.61 -7.72
C THR A 312 14.04 -30.41 -7.24
N LEU A 313 14.70 -29.34 -6.81
CA LEU A 313 14.06 -28.14 -6.27
C LEU A 313 13.16 -27.47 -7.33
N SER A 314 11.90 -27.22 -6.95
CA SER A 314 10.89 -26.55 -7.77
C SER A 314 10.69 -25.08 -7.39
N THR A 315 10.83 -24.75 -6.11
CA THR A 315 10.67 -23.37 -5.60
C THR A 315 11.76 -23.04 -4.58
N LEU A 316 12.39 -21.88 -4.72
CA LEU A 316 13.34 -21.33 -3.76
C LEU A 316 12.93 -19.90 -3.39
N SER A 317 12.61 -19.68 -2.13
CA SER A 317 12.43 -18.34 -1.58
C SER A 317 13.54 -18.04 -0.58
N TRP A 318 14.28 -16.97 -0.81
CA TRP A 318 15.36 -16.52 0.07
C TRP A 318 15.40 -14.99 0.12
N ARG A 319 14.32 -14.41 0.64
CA ARG A 319 14.19 -12.97 0.82
C ARG A 319 15.04 -12.46 1.98
N LEU A 320 15.44 -11.19 1.94
CA LEU A 320 16.31 -10.56 2.96
C LEU A 320 17.64 -11.30 3.13
N CYS A 321 18.20 -11.79 2.02
CA CYS A 321 19.46 -12.52 2.01
C CYS A 321 20.65 -11.57 2.11
N SER A 322 21.65 -11.94 2.91
CA SER A 322 22.90 -11.18 3.07
C SER A 322 24.06 -11.72 2.22
N VAL A 323 23.79 -12.64 1.29
CA VAL A 323 24.82 -13.21 0.41
C VAL A 323 25.30 -12.17 -0.60
N VAL A 324 26.61 -12.13 -0.81
CA VAL A 324 27.26 -11.20 -1.75
C VAL A 324 27.17 -11.69 -3.19
N SER A 325 27.44 -12.98 -3.42
CA SER A 325 27.32 -13.58 -4.74
C SER A 325 26.77 -15.00 -4.66
N VAL A 326 25.91 -15.33 -5.61
CA VAL A 326 25.41 -16.68 -5.84
C VAL A 326 26.01 -17.16 -7.15
N GLU A 327 26.86 -18.18 -7.08
CA GLU A 327 27.60 -18.71 -8.23
C GLU A 327 27.22 -20.17 -8.47
N ASP A 328 27.15 -20.57 -9.75
CA ASP A 328 27.00 -21.96 -10.20
C ASP A 328 25.75 -22.73 -9.72
N PHE A 329 24.62 -22.06 -9.51
CA PHE A 329 23.36 -22.76 -9.22
C PHE A 329 22.85 -23.49 -10.46
N PHE A 330 23.01 -24.82 -10.50
CA PHE A 330 22.43 -25.69 -11.51
C PHE A 330 21.11 -26.29 -11.01
N LEU A 331 20.00 -25.63 -11.33
CA LEU A 331 18.65 -25.98 -10.85
C LEU A 331 17.68 -26.14 -12.03
N PRO A 332 17.76 -27.28 -12.76
CA PRO A 332 17.04 -27.45 -14.02
C PRO A 332 15.51 -27.51 -13.85
N ASN A 333 15.02 -27.96 -12.69
CA ASN A 333 13.59 -28.12 -12.39
C ASN A 333 12.98 -26.92 -11.66
N LEU A 334 13.77 -25.89 -11.33
CA LEU A 334 13.30 -24.72 -10.61
C LEU A 334 12.30 -23.96 -11.47
N GLN A 335 11.11 -23.69 -10.93
CA GLN A 335 10.03 -22.94 -11.57
C GLN A 335 9.95 -21.51 -11.06
N GLU A 336 10.26 -21.29 -9.77
CA GLU A 336 10.21 -19.99 -9.13
C GLU A 336 11.43 -19.74 -8.23
N LEU A 337 12.07 -18.59 -8.41
CA LEU A 337 13.15 -18.09 -7.57
C LEU A 337 12.83 -16.66 -7.11
N THR A 338 12.77 -16.46 -5.80
CA THR A 338 12.53 -15.14 -5.19
C THR A 338 13.66 -14.77 -4.22
N LEU A 339 14.43 -13.75 -4.56
CA LEU A 339 15.54 -13.19 -3.76
C LEU A 339 15.25 -11.73 -3.37
N GLN A 340 14.01 -11.41 -3.02
CA GLN A 340 13.59 -10.03 -2.74
C GLN A 340 14.33 -9.41 -1.54
N ASP A 341 14.52 -8.10 -1.59
CA ASP A 341 15.12 -7.25 -0.56
C ASP A 341 16.48 -7.78 -0.07
N SER A 342 17.33 -8.23 -0.99
CA SER A 342 18.66 -8.79 -0.67
C SER A 342 19.76 -7.71 -0.80
N PRO A 343 20.06 -6.93 0.26
CA PRO A 343 20.85 -5.71 0.17
C PRO A 343 22.31 -5.93 -0.24
N MET A 344 22.85 -7.13 0.00
CA MET A 344 24.26 -7.43 -0.25
C MET A 344 24.50 -8.11 -1.60
N LEU A 345 23.45 -8.55 -2.28
CA LEU A 345 23.57 -9.33 -3.50
C LEU A 345 24.14 -8.47 -4.63
N LYS A 346 25.37 -8.77 -5.04
CA LYS A 346 26.06 -8.11 -6.16
C LYS A 346 26.00 -8.90 -7.45
N ARG A 347 26.08 -10.23 -7.36
CA ARG A 347 26.14 -11.11 -8.55
C ARG A 347 25.24 -12.32 -8.39
N LEU A 348 24.47 -12.63 -9.42
CA LEU A 348 23.66 -13.84 -9.50
C LEU A 348 23.98 -14.60 -10.80
N ALA A 349 24.58 -15.78 -10.67
CA ALA A 349 24.77 -16.73 -11.75
C ALA A 349 23.89 -17.97 -11.54
N LEU A 350 22.93 -18.17 -12.45
CA LEU A 350 21.93 -19.25 -12.37
C LEU A 350 21.83 -20.00 -13.70
N HIS A 351 21.74 -21.32 -13.64
CA HIS A 351 21.36 -22.16 -14.76
C HIS A 351 20.07 -22.92 -14.44
N ALA A 352 18.94 -22.46 -15.00
CA ALA A 352 17.63 -23.03 -14.75
C ALA A 352 16.77 -23.08 -16.03
N THR A 353 16.39 -24.28 -16.46
CA THR A 353 15.66 -24.51 -17.72
C THR A 353 14.15 -24.41 -17.61
N SER A 354 13.62 -24.70 -16.42
CA SER A 354 12.18 -24.70 -16.14
C SER A 354 11.71 -23.42 -15.46
N LEU A 355 12.60 -22.43 -15.24
CA LEU A 355 12.29 -21.23 -14.46
C LEU A 355 11.26 -20.40 -15.20
N GLN A 356 10.13 -20.14 -14.56
CA GLN A 356 9.02 -19.34 -15.11
C GLN A 356 8.98 -17.93 -14.51
N ARG A 357 9.36 -17.80 -13.23
CA ARG A 357 9.38 -16.53 -12.51
C ARG A 357 10.71 -16.33 -11.78
N LEU A 358 11.33 -15.16 -12.02
CA LEU A 358 12.50 -14.67 -11.31
C LEU A 358 12.19 -13.30 -10.72
N ASP A 359 12.28 -13.19 -9.40
CA ASP A 359 12.01 -11.96 -8.67
C ASP A 359 13.21 -11.59 -7.78
N LEU A 360 13.90 -10.51 -8.15
CA LEU A 360 15.08 -9.99 -7.46
C LEU A 360 14.81 -8.62 -6.83
N SER A 361 13.53 -8.23 -6.70
CA SER A 361 13.13 -6.87 -6.31
C SER A 361 13.78 -6.43 -5.00
N GLY A 362 14.29 -5.21 -4.89
CA GLY A 362 14.96 -4.70 -3.69
C GLY A 362 16.42 -5.13 -3.53
N SER A 363 16.99 -5.84 -4.51
CA SER A 363 18.43 -6.18 -4.53
C SER A 363 19.26 -5.02 -5.06
N GLY A 364 19.32 -3.93 -4.29
CA GLY A 364 19.89 -2.65 -4.73
C GLY A 364 21.30 -2.73 -5.31
N ARG A 365 22.18 -3.57 -4.73
CA ARG A 365 23.59 -3.71 -5.14
C ARG A 365 23.84 -4.66 -6.30
N LEU A 366 22.79 -5.19 -6.94
CA LEU A 366 22.94 -6.16 -8.02
C LEU A 366 23.58 -5.48 -9.24
N GLU A 367 24.84 -5.84 -9.52
CA GLU A 367 25.65 -5.32 -10.62
C GLU A 367 25.62 -6.30 -11.80
N ASP A 368 25.83 -7.60 -11.53
CA ASP A 368 25.95 -8.64 -12.56
C ASP A 368 24.82 -9.68 -12.43
N LEU A 369 23.95 -9.74 -13.44
CA LEU A 369 22.95 -10.80 -13.57
C LEU A 369 23.33 -11.71 -14.74
N HIS A 370 23.80 -12.93 -14.46
CA HIS A 370 24.25 -13.87 -15.48
C HIS A 370 23.41 -15.15 -15.43
N CYS A 371 22.29 -15.15 -16.14
CA CYS A 371 21.42 -16.32 -16.18
C CYS A 371 21.56 -17.07 -17.50
N ARG A 372 21.78 -18.39 -17.42
CA ARG A 372 21.87 -19.30 -18.57
C ARG A 372 20.68 -20.26 -18.59
N GLY A 373 20.28 -20.65 -19.79
CA GLY A 373 19.28 -21.69 -19.98
C GLY A 373 17.86 -21.28 -19.58
N LEU A 374 17.54 -19.99 -19.42
CA LEU A 374 16.21 -19.47 -19.05
C LEU A 374 15.13 -19.65 -20.14
N SER A 375 15.05 -20.82 -20.77
CA SER A 375 14.17 -21.07 -21.91
C SER A 375 12.68 -20.97 -21.58
N SER A 376 12.30 -21.09 -20.30
CA SER A 376 10.90 -21.09 -19.87
C SER A 376 10.47 -19.80 -19.14
N LEU A 377 11.34 -18.80 -19.03
CA LEU A 377 11.09 -17.64 -18.19
C LEU A 377 10.02 -16.74 -18.79
N GLN A 378 8.95 -16.49 -18.03
CA GLN A 378 7.82 -15.67 -18.45
C GLN A 378 7.77 -14.32 -17.71
N HIS A 379 8.26 -14.29 -16.47
CA HIS A 379 8.20 -13.12 -15.60
C HIS A 379 9.57 -12.81 -14.99
N LEU A 380 10.07 -11.61 -15.26
CA LEU A 380 11.30 -11.07 -14.68
C LEU A 380 10.98 -9.77 -13.96
N ILE A 381 11.23 -9.75 -12.65
CA ILE A 381 10.96 -8.59 -11.77
C ILE A 381 12.29 -8.17 -11.13
N LEU A 382 12.71 -6.94 -11.44
CA LEU A 382 13.99 -6.34 -11.08
C LEU A 382 13.78 -4.96 -10.43
N ASP A 383 12.64 -4.75 -9.79
CA ASP A 383 12.29 -3.48 -9.17
C ASP A 383 13.30 -3.12 -8.07
N ARG A 384 13.72 -1.86 -7.97
CA ARG A 384 14.70 -1.37 -6.98
C ARG A 384 16.08 -2.04 -7.07
N CYS A 385 16.48 -2.54 -8.25
CA CYS A 385 17.84 -3.01 -8.54
C CYS A 385 18.73 -1.85 -9.04
N TYR A 386 19.05 -0.89 -8.17
CA TYR A 386 19.63 0.40 -8.57
C TYR A 386 21.04 0.32 -9.20
N SER A 387 21.87 -0.67 -8.86
CA SER A 387 23.23 -0.83 -9.40
C SER A 387 23.30 -1.53 -10.77
N LEU A 388 22.18 -2.00 -11.32
CA LEU A 388 22.17 -2.73 -12.59
C LEU A 388 22.46 -1.76 -13.75
N THR A 389 23.54 -1.99 -14.49
CA THR A 389 23.97 -1.09 -15.59
C THR A 389 23.48 -1.54 -16.96
N THR A 390 23.49 -2.85 -17.22
CA THR A 390 23.13 -3.46 -18.50
C THR A 390 22.30 -4.72 -18.30
N LEU A 391 21.44 -5.04 -19.27
CA LEU A 391 20.57 -6.22 -19.25
C LEU A 391 20.65 -6.95 -20.60
N SER A 392 21.50 -7.99 -20.68
CA SER A 392 21.99 -8.57 -21.95
C SER A 392 21.58 -10.04 -22.22
N PHE A 393 20.54 -10.55 -21.57
CA PHE A 393 20.21 -11.99 -21.58
C PHE A 393 18.70 -12.30 -21.56
N LEU A 394 17.86 -11.37 -22.01
CA LEU A 394 16.41 -11.53 -21.96
C LEU A 394 15.94 -12.70 -22.87
N PRO A 395 15.29 -13.73 -22.32
CA PRO A 395 14.83 -14.87 -23.11
C PRO A 395 13.61 -14.50 -23.96
N THR A 396 13.49 -15.10 -25.14
CA THR A 396 12.41 -14.82 -26.09
C THR A 396 11.02 -15.28 -25.61
N THR A 397 10.96 -16.09 -24.55
CA THR A 397 9.72 -16.54 -23.89
C THR A 397 9.16 -15.55 -22.87
N LEU A 398 9.91 -14.47 -22.57
CA LEU A 398 9.52 -13.47 -21.59
C LEU A 398 8.23 -12.76 -22.01
N ARG A 399 7.28 -12.68 -21.09
CA ARG A 399 5.98 -12.00 -21.28
C ARG A 399 5.88 -10.70 -20.49
N ARG A 400 6.52 -10.63 -19.32
CA ARG A 400 6.54 -9.43 -18.47
C ARG A 400 7.94 -9.11 -17.98
N LEU A 401 8.32 -7.85 -18.11
CA LEU A 401 9.52 -7.26 -17.55
C LEU A 401 9.13 -6.08 -16.67
N SER A 402 9.58 -6.09 -15.41
CA SER A 402 9.40 -4.99 -14.46
C SER A 402 10.75 -4.51 -13.93
N LEU A 403 10.98 -3.20 -14.06
CA LEU A 403 12.14 -2.45 -13.61
C LEU A 403 11.64 -1.11 -13.07
N ASN A 404 11.06 -1.11 -11.87
CA ASN A 404 10.66 0.13 -11.19
C ASN A 404 11.71 0.54 -10.14
N MET A 405 12.34 1.71 -10.32
CA MET A 405 13.34 2.26 -9.40
C MET A 405 12.78 3.34 -8.47
N GLN A 406 11.46 3.45 -8.34
CA GLN A 406 10.82 4.39 -7.42
C GLN A 406 11.16 4.05 -5.97
N ARG A 407 11.46 5.09 -5.19
CA ARG A 407 11.68 4.98 -3.74
C ARG A 407 10.32 4.82 -3.06
N GLU A 408 10.16 3.80 -2.20
CA GLU A 408 8.95 3.69 -1.37
C GLU A 408 9.02 4.71 -0.23
N ILE A 409 8.16 5.74 -0.31
CA ILE A 409 8.00 6.77 0.71
C ILE A 409 7.68 6.08 2.05
N GLY A 410 8.59 6.18 3.02
CA GLY A 410 8.45 5.60 4.36
C GLY A 410 9.41 4.45 4.71
N LEU A 411 10.14 3.91 3.73
CA LEU A 411 11.30 3.02 3.97
C LEU A 411 12.66 3.73 3.81
N ASP A 412 12.65 5.06 3.59
CA ASP A 412 13.81 5.95 3.32
C ASP A 412 14.85 6.06 4.46
N ARG A 413 14.77 5.20 5.48
CA ARG A 413 15.87 4.99 6.45
C ARG A 413 16.67 3.71 6.17
N GLY A 414 16.50 3.11 5.00
CA GLY A 414 17.28 1.98 4.52
C GLY A 414 18.59 2.41 3.83
N PRO A 415 19.57 1.50 3.68
CA PRO A 415 20.92 1.81 3.15
C PRO A 415 20.97 2.18 1.65
N PHE A 416 19.83 2.38 0.99
CA PHE A 416 19.70 2.69 -0.43
C PHE A 416 18.94 4.00 -0.70
N SER A 417 18.72 4.82 0.33
CA SER A 417 18.04 6.13 0.23
C SER A 417 18.68 7.06 -0.79
N ASP A 418 19.99 6.93 -1.01
CA ASP A 418 20.77 7.85 -1.84
C ASP A 418 21.07 7.26 -3.23
N MET A 419 20.69 6.01 -3.48
CA MET A 419 21.03 5.32 -4.73
C MET A 419 20.06 5.69 -5.85
N VAL A 420 20.59 5.76 -7.07
CA VAL A 420 19.87 6.12 -8.29
C VAL A 420 20.10 5.01 -9.31
N GLY A 421 19.06 4.64 -10.07
CA GLY A 421 19.13 3.58 -11.07
C GLY A 421 20.20 3.86 -12.14
N SER A 422 21.14 2.93 -12.30
CA SER A 422 22.30 3.05 -13.22
C SER A 422 22.08 2.41 -14.59
N LEU A 423 20.87 1.97 -14.91
CA LEU A 423 20.56 1.24 -16.14
C LEU A 423 20.70 2.18 -17.35
N GLU A 424 21.68 1.92 -18.21
CA GLU A 424 21.96 2.77 -19.37
C GLU A 424 21.24 2.32 -20.65
N SER A 425 21.13 1.00 -20.85
CA SER A 425 20.54 0.40 -22.06
C SER A 425 19.99 -1.01 -21.80
N VAL A 426 18.99 -1.41 -22.57
CA VAL A 426 18.48 -2.78 -22.65
C VAL A 426 18.73 -3.30 -24.07
N ASP A 427 19.35 -4.48 -24.19
CA ASP A 427 19.81 -5.00 -25.48
C ASP A 427 18.67 -5.42 -26.41
N ASP A 428 18.97 -5.35 -27.71
CA ASP A 428 18.09 -5.58 -28.87
C ASP A 428 17.77 -7.09 -29.06
N ALA A 429 17.08 -7.68 -28.09
CA ALA A 429 16.61 -9.05 -28.16
C ALA A 429 15.25 -9.12 -28.89
N PRO A 430 15.01 -10.11 -29.77
CA PRO A 430 13.70 -10.31 -30.41
C PRO A 430 12.69 -10.91 -29.40
N LEU A 431 12.15 -10.06 -28.52
CA LEU A 431 11.22 -10.41 -27.45
C LEU A 431 9.77 -10.47 -27.97
N ARG A 432 9.53 -11.34 -28.95
CA ARG A 432 8.25 -11.41 -29.68
C ARG A 432 7.04 -11.76 -28.81
N ASN A 433 7.25 -12.38 -27.65
CA ASN A 433 6.17 -12.78 -26.73
C ASN A 433 5.94 -11.77 -25.59
N LEU A 434 6.71 -10.68 -25.55
CA LEU A 434 6.61 -9.68 -24.49
C LEU A 434 5.29 -8.94 -24.62
N GLU A 435 4.48 -8.92 -23.56
CA GLU A 435 3.14 -8.33 -23.53
C GLU A 435 3.15 -7.02 -22.72
N HIS A 436 3.92 -6.97 -21.63
CA HIS A 436 3.99 -5.82 -20.72
C HIS A 436 5.43 -5.51 -20.32
N VAL A 437 5.81 -4.24 -20.47
CA VAL A 437 7.10 -3.70 -20.01
C VAL A 437 6.85 -2.47 -19.16
N THR A 438 7.43 -2.47 -17.97
CA THR A 438 7.45 -1.32 -17.08
C THR A 438 8.90 -1.06 -16.68
N ILE A 439 9.48 0.04 -17.19
CA ILE A 439 10.83 0.52 -16.87
C ILE A 439 10.65 1.95 -16.38
N THR A 440 10.56 2.15 -15.07
CA THR A 440 10.18 3.45 -14.49
C THR A 440 11.22 3.95 -13.50
N CYS A 441 11.38 5.28 -13.42
CA CYS A 441 12.37 5.96 -12.61
C CYS A 441 13.83 5.54 -12.93
N CYS A 442 14.13 5.29 -14.20
CA CYS A 442 15.48 4.95 -14.68
C CYS A 442 16.15 6.20 -15.30
N PRO A 443 16.75 7.11 -14.51
CA PRO A 443 17.23 8.40 -15.02
C PRO A 443 18.46 8.31 -15.91
N GLU A 444 19.20 7.20 -15.87
CA GLU A 444 20.39 6.97 -16.70
C GLU A 444 20.07 6.30 -18.05
N LEU A 445 18.82 5.90 -18.29
CA LEU A 445 18.41 5.21 -19.51
C LEU A 445 18.48 6.17 -20.71
N LYS A 446 19.38 5.92 -21.66
CA LYS A 446 19.61 6.80 -22.82
C LYS A 446 18.84 6.37 -24.06
N SER A 447 18.72 5.06 -24.27
CA SER A 447 18.05 4.47 -25.41
C SER A 447 17.42 3.14 -25.04
N LEU A 448 16.32 2.81 -25.72
CA LEU A 448 15.62 1.55 -25.57
C LEU A 448 15.30 1.00 -26.96
N ALA A 449 15.93 -0.12 -27.33
CA ALA A 449 15.64 -0.85 -28.57
C ALA A 449 14.90 -2.14 -28.20
N LEU A 450 13.60 -2.21 -28.55
CA LEU A 450 12.77 -3.39 -28.31
C LEU A 450 12.11 -3.85 -29.62
N ASN A 451 12.42 -5.07 -30.03
CA ASN A 451 11.72 -5.75 -31.11
C ASN A 451 10.64 -6.71 -30.54
N ALA A 452 9.57 -6.12 -30.00
CA ALA A 452 8.51 -6.81 -29.27
C ALA A 452 7.15 -6.67 -29.97
N THR A 453 6.90 -7.55 -30.94
CA THR A 453 5.71 -7.48 -31.80
C THR A 453 4.38 -7.74 -31.09
N SER A 454 4.39 -8.40 -29.92
CA SER A 454 3.19 -8.66 -29.11
C SER A 454 3.00 -7.68 -27.95
N LEU A 455 3.86 -6.67 -27.83
CA LEU A 455 3.83 -5.73 -26.71
C LEU A 455 2.53 -4.93 -26.75
N GLN A 456 1.79 -4.92 -25.63
CA GLN A 456 0.52 -4.21 -25.51
C GLN A 456 0.67 -2.93 -24.68
N ARG A 457 1.54 -2.96 -23.65
CA ARG A 457 1.81 -1.83 -22.76
C ARG A 457 3.31 -1.62 -22.58
N LEU A 458 3.73 -0.37 -22.78
CA LEU A 458 5.08 0.12 -22.52
C LEU A 458 4.98 1.35 -21.61
N ASP A 459 5.64 1.27 -20.47
CA ASP A 459 5.67 2.34 -19.47
C ASP A 459 7.13 2.68 -19.17
N LEU A 460 7.56 3.88 -19.61
CA LEU A 460 8.92 4.41 -19.45
C LEU A 460 8.97 5.64 -18.55
N SER A 461 8.00 5.78 -17.64
CA SER A 461 7.86 6.98 -16.83
C SER A 461 9.13 7.31 -16.03
N GLU A 462 9.48 8.59 -15.90
CA GLU A 462 10.65 9.12 -15.20
C GLU A 462 12.00 8.60 -15.76
N CYS A 463 12.07 8.26 -17.05
CA CYS A 463 13.31 7.99 -17.77
C CYS A 463 13.92 9.28 -18.34
N GLY A 464 14.42 10.16 -17.46
CA GLY A 464 14.76 11.55 -17.80
C GLY A 464 15.83 11.77 -18.87
N ARG A 465 16.75 10.81 -19.11
CA ARG A 465 17.80 10.90 -20.16
C ARG A 465 17.46 10.20 -21.48
N LEU A 466 16.26 9.64 -21.61
CA LEU A 466 15.82 8.98 -22.83
C LEU A 466 15.67 10.02 -23.94
N LYS A 467 16.49 9.93 -25.00
CA LYS A 467 16.50 10.93 -26.09
C LYS A 467 15.60 10.55 -27.26
N ASP A 468 15.64 9.27 -27.62
CA ASP A 468 14.98 8.70 -28.78
C ASP A 468 14.33 7.37 -28.41
N LEU A 469 13.13 7.13 -28.95
CA LEU A 469 12.40 5.87 -28.82
C LEU A 469 11.92 5.40 -30.20
N ASP A 470 12.53 4.32 -30.71
CA ASP A 470 12.10 3.70 -31.97
C ASP A 470 10.95 2.72 -31.73
N CYS A 471 9.76 3.05 -32.23
CA CYS A 471 8.56 2.24 -32.09
C CYS A 471 8.30 1.24 -33.24
N ARG A 472 9.19 1.13 -34.26
CA ARG A 472 8.97 0.26 -35.44
C ARG A 472 8.74 -1.21 -35.09
N GLY A 473 9.35 -1.70 -34.01
CA GLY A 473 9.23 -3.08 -33.53
C GLY A 473 7.97 -3.38 -32.71
N LEU A 474 7.14 -2.36 -32.39
CA LEU A 474 6.07 -2.42 -31.39
C LEU A 474 4.67 -2.48 -32.03
N SER A 475 4.47 -3.38 -32.99
CA SER A 475 3.29 -3.40 -33.87
C SER A 475 1.94 -3.65 -33.19
N SER A 476 1.91 -4.17 -31.96
CA SER A 476 0.67 -4.46 -31.21
C SER A 476 0.44 -3.49 -30.04
N LEU A 477 1.25 -2.44 -29.91
CA LEU A 477 1.23 -1.55 -28.75
C LEU A 477 -0.11 -0.80 -28.68
N GLN A 478 -0.72 -0.80 -27.51
CA GLN A 478 -2.00 -0.14 -27.24
C GLN A 478 -1.83 1.02 -26.25
N HIS A 479 -0.89 0.92 -25.32
CA HIS A 479 -0.64 1.90 -24.28
C HIS A 479 0.85 2.25 -24.20
N LEU A 480 1.16 3.54 -24.36
CA LEU A 480 2.49 4.10 -24.23
C LEU A 480 2.47 5.23 -23.19
N ILE A 481 3.29 5.10 -22.14
CA ILE A 481 3.41 6.11 -21.07
C ILE A 481 4.86 6.52 -20.99
N LEU A 482 5.10 7.82 -21.11
CA LEU A 482 6.40 8.48 -21.22
C LEU A 482 6.48 9.72 -20.32
N ASP A 483 5.71 9.71 -19.23
CA ASP A 483 5.66 10.82 -18.27
C ASP A 483 7.05 11.02 -17.64
N GLY A 484 7.52 12.25 -17.44
CA GLY A 484 8.84 12.54 -16.88
C GLY A 484 10.04 12.23 -17.81
N CYS A 485 9.82 11.98 -19.11
CA CYS A 485 10.90 11.78 -20.09
C CYS A 485 11.47 13.11 -20.64
N TYR A 486 12.07 13.94 -19.80
CA TYR A 486 12.41 15.34 -20.14
C TYR A 486 13.39 15.52 -21.32
N SER A 487 14.28 14.56 -21.59
CA SER A 487 15.25 14.63 -22.70
C SER A 487 14.71 14.16 -24.05
N LEU A 488 13.45 13.71 -24.12
CA LEU A 488 12.88 13.19 -25.37
C LEU A 488 12.73 14.33 -26.38
N THR A 489 13.38 14.21 -27.54
CA THR A 489 13.39 15.28 -28.57
C THR A 489 12.39 15.04 -29.69
N THR A 490 12.26 13.77 -30.10
CA THR A 490 11.37 13.34 -31.18
C THR A 490 10.68 12.04 -30.80
N LEU A 491 9.42 11.90 -31.18
CA LEU A 491 8.66 10.67 -31.05
C LEU A 491 8.19 10.24 -32.44
N SER A 492 8.76 9.15 -32.96
CA SER A 492 8.54 8.70 -34.33
C SER A 492 8.09 7.24 -34.46
N PHE A 493 7.47 6.92 -35.60
CA PHE A 493 7.01 5.59 -35.97
C PHE A 493 5.98 4.98 -35.00
N LEU A 494 5.08 5.81 -34.45
CA LEU A 494 4.02 5.34 -33.56
C LEU A 494 3.10 4.31 -34.24
N PRO A 495 2.76 3.20 -33.57
CA PRO A 495 1.98 2.12 -34.17
C PRO A 495 0.51 2.51 -34.30
N THR A 496 -0.12 2.10 -35.40
CA THR A 496 -1.55 2.39 -35.67
C THR A 496 -2.52 1.74 -34.68
N THR A 497 -2.07 0.76 -33.89
CA THR A 497 -2.85 0.09 -32.83
C THR A 497 -2.93 0.87 -31.53
N LEU A 498 -2.16 1.97 -31.41
CA LEU A 498 -2.06 2.76 -30.19
C LEU A 498 -3.42 3.38 -29.84
N ARG A 499 -3.84 3.18 -28.59
CA ARG A 499 -5.09 3.72 -28.03
C ARG A 499 -4.86 4.83 -27.03
N ARG A 500 -3.76 4.77 -26.28
CA ARG A 500 -3.40 5.81 -25.31
C ARG A 500 -1.92 6.17 -25.39
N LEU A 501 -1.64 7.46 -25.38
CA LEU A 501 -0.31 8.04 -25.27
C LEU A 501 -0.32 9.10 -24.16
N SER A 502 0.56 8.94 -23.17
CA SER A 502 0.76 9.90 -22.09
C SER A 502 2.20 10.40 -22.09
N LEU A 503 2.34 11.73 -22.05
CA LEU A 503 3.58 12.49 -22.02
C LEU A 503 3.38 13.69 -21.08
N ASN A 504 3.47 13.47 -19.77
CA ASN A 504 3.43 14.54 -18.78
C ASN A 504 4.84 14.90 -18.30
N MET A 505 5.31 16.13 -18.57
CA MET A 505 6.63 16.61 -18.14
C MET A 505 6.57 17.45 -16.85
N GLN A 506 5.50 17.32 -16.07
CA GLN A 506 5.40 17.97 -14.77
C GLN A 506 6.37 17.31 -13.78
N ARG A 507 7.15 18.13 -13.06
CA ARG A 507 8.06 17.62 -12.02
C ARG A 507 7.24 17.04 -10.87
N GLU A 508 7.31 15.73 -10.63
CA GLU A 508 6.80 15.18 -9.39
C GLU A 508 7.61 15.73 -8.19
N ILE A 509 6.90 16.38 -7.27
CA ILE A 509 7.45 16.98 -6.05
C ILE A 509 7.90 15.84 -5.13
N GLY A 510 9.13 15.36 -5.32
CA GLY A 510 9.68 14.24 -4.54
C GLY A 510 11.09 13.81 -4.93
N LEU A 511 11.58 14.22 -6.11
CA LEU A 511 12.96 13.98 -6.54
C LEU A 511 13.84 15.20 -6.20
N ASP A 512 15.03 14.93 -5.64
CA ASP A 512 15.94 15.90 -5.04
C ASP A 512 16.12 17.20 -5.84
N ARG A 513 15.94 18.34 -5.15
CA ARG A 513 16.08 19.72 -5.66
C ARG A 513 17.48 20.09 -6.19
N GLY A 514 18.42 19.15 -6.27
CA GLY A 514 19.85 19.42 -6.44
C GLY A 514 20.41 19.31 -7.86
N LEU A 515 19.67 18.73 -8.80
CA LEU A 515 20.08 18.59 -10.19
C LEU A 515 18.88 18.92 -11.08
N LEU A 516 19.10 19.64 -12.19
CA LEU A 516 18.16 19.82 -13.30
C LEU A 516 17.30 21.10 -13.30
N SER A 517 17.92 22.26 -13.06
CA SER A 517 17.42 23.53 -13.62
C SER A 517 17.37 23.54 -15.16
N ASP A 518 18.06 22.59 -15.80
CA ASP A 518 18.31 22.57 -17.25
C ASP A 518 17.43 21.56 -18.01
N MET A 519 16.52 20.82 -17.34
CA MET A 519 15.59 19.89 -17.99
C MET A 519 14.18 20.47 -18.10
N LEU A 520 14.04 21.44 -19.01
CA LEU A 520 12.76 21.78 -19.61
C LEU A 520 12.53 20.79 -20.76
N GLY A 521 11.33 20.19 -20.84
CA GLY A 521 11.02 19.15 -21.82
C GLY A 521 11.44 19.55 -23.25
N SER A 522 12.24 18.71 -23.91
CA SER A 522 12.87 19.01 -25.21
C SER A 522 12.05 18.60 -26.44
N LEU A 523 10.80 18.15 -26.24
CA LEU A 523 9.96 17.63 -27.31
C LEU A 523 9.52 18.76 -28.26
N GLU A 524 10.04 18.79 -29.48
CA GLU A 524 9.72 19.84 -30.46
C GLU A 524 8.51 19.50 -31.34
N SER A 525 8.32 18.21 -31.66
CA SER A 525 7.27 17.72 -32.55
C SER A 525 6.95 16.24 -32.32
N VAL A 526 5.74 15.81 -32.70
CA VAL A 526 5.28 14.42 -32.71
C VAL A 526 4.94 14.05 -34.16
N ASP A 527 5.38 12.88 -34.62
CA ASP A 527 5.26 12.42 -36.02
C ASP A 527 3.85 12.59 -36.63
N ASP A 528 3.80 12.99 -37.92
CA ASP A 528 2.58 13.16 -38.73
C ASP A 528 1.87 11.84 -39.12
N ALA A 529 2.21 10.72 -38.48
CA ALA A 529 1.69 9.41 -38.84
C ALA A 529 0.18 9.30 -38.48
N PRO A 530 -0.63 8.62 -39.32
CA PRO A 530 -2.03 8.38 -38.97
C PRO A 530 -2.14 7.37 -37.83
N ILE A 531 -2.71 7.78 -36.69
CA ILE A 531 -2.96 6.94 -35.52
C ILE A 531 -4.48 6.85 -35.30
N PRO A 532 -5.21 6.15 -36.19
CA PRO A 532 -6.67 6.23 -36.26
C PRO A 532 -7.38 5.66 -35.03
N ASN A 533 -6.72 4.79 -34.26
CA ASN A 533 -7.30 4.12 -33.09
C ASN A 533 -6.98 4.83 -31.77
N LEU A 534 -6.26 5.96 -31.79
CA LEU A 534 -5.94 6.72 -30.59
C LEU A 534 -7.23 7.24 -29.98
N GLU A 535 -7.51 6.92 -28.71
CA GLU A 535 -8.70 7.32 -27.95
C GLU A 535 -8.36 8.46 -26.98
N ASP A 536 -7.14 8.46 -26.43
CA ASP A 536 -6.67 9.41 -25.40
C ASP A 536 -5.23 9.86 -25.67
N LEU A 537 -5.02 11.17 -25.70
CA LEU A 537 -3.71 11.79 -25.88
C LEU A 537 -3.50 12.89 -24.83
N THR A 538 -2.49 12.69 -23.99
CA THR A 538 -2.04 13.67 -23.00
C THR A 538 -0.59 14.04 -23.30
N ILE A 539 -0.35 15.31 -23.63
CA ILE A 539 0.99 15.91 -23.80
C ILE A 539 1.02 17.19 -22.97
N THR A 540 1.44 17.12 -21.72
CA THR A 540 1.39 18.25 -20.78
C THR A 540 2.77 18.70 -20.34
N CYS A 541 2.91 19.98 -20.01
CA CYS A 541 4.15 20.62 -19.57
C CYS A 541 5.31 20.48 -20.57
N CYS A 542 5.02 20.44 -21.88
CA CYS A 542 6.04 20.40 -22.94
C CYS A 542 6.32 21.83 -23.49
N PRO A 543 7.28 22.59 -22.92
CA PRO A 543 7.47 24.01 -23.26
C PRO A 543 8.04 24.24 -24.65
N GLU A 544 8.71 23.26 -25.26
CA GLU A 544 9.34 23.38 -26.59
C GLU A 544 8.44 22.95 -27.75
N LEU A 545 7.24 22.43 -27.47
CA LEU A 545 6.30 21.99 -28.50
C LEU A 545 5.75 23.20 -29.27
N LYS A 546 6.04 23.27 -30.57
CA LYS A 546 5.67 24.42 -31.43
C LYS A 546 4.37 24.20 -32.20
N SER A 547 4.15 22.97 -32.65
CA SER A 547 3.02 22.57 -33.49
C SER A 547 2.71 21.09 -33.27
N LEU A 548 1.44 20.73 -33.39
CA LEU A 548 0.99 19.34 -33.34
C LEU A 548 0.06 19.07 -34.52
N ALA A 549 0.46 18.15 -35.40
CA ALA A 549 -0.35 17.70 -36.53
C ALA A 549 -0.61 16.20 -36.36
N LEU A 550 -1.87 15.83 -36.14
CA LEU A 550 -2.27 14.45 -35.90
C LEU A 550 -3.51 14.10 -36.72
N ASN A 551 -3.49 12.89 -37.29
CA ASN A 551 -4.66 12.30 -37.91
C ASN A 551 -5.15 11.13 -37.04
N ALA A 552 -5.96 11.47 -36.03
CA ALA A 552 -6.47 10.57 -35.01
C ALA A 552 -8.00 10.63 -34.94
N THR A 553 -8.65 9.89 -35.85
CA THR A 553 -10.10 9.98 -36.05
C THR A 553 -10.93 9.44 -34.90
N SER A 554 -10.38 8.56 -34.06
CA SER A 554 -11.05 8.00 -32.87
C SER A 554 -10.75 8.77 -31.56
N LEU A 555 -9.96 9.85 -31.63
CA LEU A 555 -9.52 10.57 -30.43
C LEU A 555 -10.71 11.20 -29.72
N GLN A 556 -10.87 10.91 -28.42
CA GLN A 556 -11.96 11.42 -27.59
C GLN A 556 -11.47 12.53 -26.65
N ARG A 557 -10.24 12.42 -26.14
CA ARG A 557 -9.61 13.40 -25.25
C ARG A 557 -8.25 13.84 -25.81
N LEU A 558 -8.03 15.15 -25.84
CA LEU A 558 -6.74 15.78 -26.11
C LEU A 558 -6.42 16.79 -25.00
N ASP A 559 -5.29 16.59 -24.35
CA ASP A 559 -4.81 17.46 -23.27
C ASP A 559 -3.40 17.95 -23.61
N LEU A 560 -3.27 19.25 -23.89
CA LEU A 560 -2.01 19.94 -24.24
C LEU A 560 -1.60 20.98 -23.20
N SER A 561 -2.03 20.80 -21.95
CA SER A 561 -1.83 21.78 -20.89
C SER A 561 -0.35 22.15 -20.69
N GLU A 562 -0.05 23.43 -20.45
CA GLU A 562 1.30 23.98 -20.24
C GLU A 562 2.27 23.80 -21.43
N CYS A 563 1.74 23.65 -22.66
CA CYS A 563 2.52 23.72 -23.90
C CYS A 563 2.73 25.18 -24.36
N GLY A 564 3.53 25.95 -23.62
CA GLY A 564 3.63 27.41 -23.76
C GLY A 564 4.10 27.95 -25.12
N ARG A 565 4.82 27.19 -25.95
CA ARG A 565 5.28 27.59 -27.31
C ARG A 565 4.38 27.12 -28.45
N LEU A 566 3.27 26.44 -28.16
CA LEU A 566 2.34 25.97 -29.17
C LEU A 566 1.68 27.18 -29.85
N LYS A 567 1.92 27.36 -31.14
CA LYS A 567 1.40 28.52 -31.91
C LYS A 567 0.11 28.22 -32.64
N ASP A 568 0.06 27.03 -33.24
CA ASP A 568 -0.99 26.56 -34.13
C ASP A 568 -1.36 25.11 -33.78
N LEU A 569 -2.66 24.83 -33.76
CA LEU A 569 -3.22 23.49 -33.57
C LEU A 569 -4.24 23.23 -34.69
N ASP A 570 -3.97 22.25 -35.56
CA ASP A 570 -4.91 21.83 -36.60
C ASP A 570 -5.79 20.68 -36.11
N CYS A 571 -7.07 20.95 -35.91
CA CYS A 571 -8.04 19.96 -35.43
C CYS A 571 -8.78 19.17 -36.54
N ARG A 572 -8.47 19.39 -37.84
CA ARG A 572 -9.19 18.74 -38.96
C ARG A 572 -9.18 17.20 -38.92
N GLY A 573 -8.13 16.60 -38.36
CA GLY A 573 -7.96 15.15 -38.22
C GLY A 573 -8.65 14.54 -36.99
N LEU A 574 -9.30 15.33 -36.13
CA LEU A 574 -9.78 14.93 -34.80
C LEU A 574 -11.31 14.78 -34.74
N SER A 575 -11.88 14.00 -35.65
CA SER A 575 -13.33 13.96 -35.90
C SER A 575 -14.21 13.45 -34.75
N SER A 576 -13.65 12.72 -33.78
CA SER A 576 -14.39 12.16 -32.64
C SER A 576 -14.13 12.88 -31.31
N LEU A 577 -13.39 14.00 -31.33
CA LEU A 577 -12.92 14.68 -30.13
C LEU A 577 -14.09 15.22 -29.32
N GLN A 578 -14.10 14.91 -28.02
CA GLN A 578 -15.12 15.33 -27.06
C GLN A 578 -14.55 16.32 -26.05
N HIS A 579 -13.28 16.16 -25.65
CA HIS A 579 -12.63 17.01 -24.66
C HIS A 579 -11.30 17.55 -25.19
N LEU A 580 -11.16 18.88 -25.19
CA LEU A 580 -9.94 19.59 -25.56
C LEU A 580 -9.51 20.50 -24.40
N ILE A 581 -8.30 20.28 -23.88
CA ILE A 581 -7.72 21.05 -22.77
C ILE A 581 -6.42 21.67 -23.27
N LEU A 582 -6.33 23.00 -23.20
CA LEU A 582 -5.25 23.84 -23.73
C LEU A 582 -4.81 24.89 -22.69
N ASP A 583 -4.97 24.57 -21.41
CA ASP A 583 -4.61 25.47 -20.30
C ASP A 583 -3.11 25.76 -20.34
N GLY A 584 -2.67 26.99 -20.08
CA GLY A 584 -1.25 27.38 -20.14
C GLY A 584 -0.61 27.42 -21.54
N CYS A 585 -1.38 27.35 -22.63
CA CYS A 585 -0.86 27.51 -24.01
C CYS A 585 -0.67 28.98 -24.43
N TYR A 586 0.24 29.72 -23.78
CA TYR A 586 0.35 31.19 -23.91
C TYR A 586 0.65 31.72 -25.33
N SER A 587 1.34 30.95 -26.18
CA SER A 587 1.70 31.36 -27.56
C SER A 587 0.62 31.09 -28.60
N LEU A 588 -0.51 30.49 -28.22
CA LEU A 588 -1.56 30.12 -29.18
C LEU A 588 -2.23 31.39 -29.71
N THR A 589 -2.18 31.59 -31.03
CA THR A 589 -2.70 32.83 -31.65
C THR A 589 -4.10 32.67 -32.22
N THR A 590 -4.38 31.50 -32.82
CA THR A 590 -5.65 31.16 -33.43
C THR A 590 -6.01 29.72 -33.11
N LEU A 591 -7.31 29.45 -32.94
CA LEU A 591 -7.86 28.11 -32.78
C LEU A 591 -8.90 27.89 -33.87
N SER A 592 -8.61 26.96 -34.78
CA SER A 592 -9.37 26.76 -36.02
C SER A 592 -9.80 25.30 -36.21
N PHE A 593 -10.85 25.10 -37.01
CA PHE A 593 -11.33 23.76 -37.41
C PHE A 593 -11.75 22.84 -36.25
N LEU A 594 -12.35 23.40 -35.19
CA LEU A 594 -12.86 22.62 -34.06
C LEU A 594 -13.94 21.60 -34.48
N PRO A 595 -13.89 20.35 -33.98
CA PRO A 595 -14.81 19.30 -34.37
C PRO A 595 -16.20 19.49 -33.73
N THR A 596 -17.26 19.22 -34.50
CA THR A 596 -18.66 19.37 -34.03
C THR A 596 -19.06 18.44 -32.87
N THR A 597 -18.25 17.42 -32.59
CA THR A 597 -18.43 16.46 -31.49
C THR A 597 -17.96 16.99 -30.14
N LEU A 598 -17.28 18.15 -30.11
CA LEU A 598 -16.67 18.71 -28.91
C LEU A 598 -17.73 19.03 -27.85
N GLN A 599 -17.51 18.53 -26.64
CA GLN A 599 -18.36 18.74 -25.46
C GLN A 599 -17.73 19.70 -24.45
N ARG A 600 -16.40 19.68 -24.32
CA ARG A 600 -15.65 20.59 -23.43
C ARG A 600 -14.44 21.19 -24.14
N LEU A 601 -14.26 22.50 -23.97
CA LEU A 601 -13.06 23.24 -24.34
C LEU A 601 -12.57 24.06 -23.13
N SER A 602 -11.33 23.82 -22.71
CA SER A 602 -10.66 24.59 -21.65
C SER A 602 -9.41 25.27 -22.19
N LEU A 603 -9.31 26.58 -21.91
CA LEU A 603 -8.22 27.48 -22.27
C LEU A 603 -8.01 28.45 -21.09
N ASN A 604 -7.39 27.99 -20.02
CA ASN A 604 -7.03 28.82 -18.88
C ASN A 604 -5.56 29.28 -18.96
N MET A 605 -5.32 30.57 -19.13
CA MET A 605 -3.97 31.16 -19.18
C MET A 605 -3.51 31.71 -17.82
N GLN A 606 -4.16 31.32 -16.71
CA GLN A 606 -3.67 31.64 -15.38
C GLN A 606 -2.33 30.95 -15.12
N ARG A 607 -1.41 31.70 -14.52
CA ARG A 607 -0.14 31.13 -14.07
C ARG A 607 -0.41 30.19 -12.90
N GLU A 608 -0.20 28.88 -13.08
CA GLU A 608 -0.13 27.98 -11.94
C GLU A 608 1.07 28.37 -11.05
N ILE A 609 0.78 28.65 -9.78
CA ILE A 609 1.78 29.03 -8.77
C ILE A 609 2.61 27.78 -8.44
N GLY A 610 3.69 27.56 -9.19
CA GLY A 610 4.57 26.41 -8.99
C GLY A 610 5.77 26.31 -9.94
N LEU A 611 5.73 26.97 -11.11
CA LEU A 611 6.84 26.98 -12.07
C LEU A 611 7.72 28.22 -11.84
N ASP A 612 9.04 28.01 -11.92
CA ASP A 612 10.11 28.95 -11.52
C ASP A 612 9.87 30.40 -11.97
N ARG A 613 10.00 31.34 -11.02
CA ARG A 613 9.79 32.79 -11.15
C ARG A 613 10.72 33.51 -12.15
N GLY A 614 11.54 32.80 -12.91
CA GLY A 614 12.73 33.35 -13.58
C GLY A 614 12.64 33.65 -15.08
N LEU A 615 11.64 33.14 -15.84
CA LEU A 615 11.72 33.18 -17.32
C LEU A 615 10.50 33.71 -18.08
N LEU A 616 9.41 34.14 -17.42
CA LEU A 616 8.14 34.37 -18.11
C LEU A 616 7.39 35.64 -17.65
N SER A 617 8.08 36.75 -17.40
CA SER A 617 7.40 38.03 -17.15
C SER A 617 6.57 38.53 -18.34
N ASP A 618 6.89 38.08 -19.55
CA ASP A 618 6.40 38.64 -20.81
C ASP A 618 5.38 37.74 -21.55
N MET A 619 4.99 36.60 -20.98
CA MET A 619 4.00 35.70 -21.61
C MET A 619 2.59 36.00 -21.12
N LEU A 620 1.92 36.90 -21.82
CA LEU A 620 0.46 37.08 -21.80
C LEU A 620 -0.15 36.25 -22.92
N GLY A 621 -1.33 35.67 -22.71
CA GLY A 621 -2.00 34.84 -23.71
C GLY A 621 -2.23 35.61 -25.03
N SER A 622 -1.74 35.05 -26.14
CA SER A 622 -1.74 35.69 -27.47
C SER A 622 -2.98 35.41 -28.32
N LEU A 623 -3.99 34.73 -27.76
CA LEU A 623 -5.17 34.29 -28.49
C LEU A 623 -6.02 35.50 -28.91
N GLU A 624 -6.16 35.73 -30.21
CA GLU A 624 -6.91 36.89 -30.73
C GLU A 624 -8.39 36.56 -31.04
N SER A 625 -8.66 35.35 -31.54
CA SER A 625 -9.98 34.89 -31.97
C SER A 625 -10.10 33.37 -31.97
N VAL A 626 -11.34 32.89 -31.80
CA VAL A 626 -11.74 31.48 -32.00
C VAL A 626 -12.71 31.42 -33.19
N ASP A 627 -12.49 30.49 -34.12
CA ASP A 627 -13.19 30.41 -35.43
C ASP A 627 -14.71 30.16 -35.35
N ASP A 628 -15.42 30.62 -36.40
CA ASP A 628 -16.88 30.50 -36.69
C ASP A 628 -17.38 29.05 -36.93
N ALA A 629 -17.07 28.10 -36.04
CA ALA A 629 -17.56 26.72 -36.14
C ALA A 629 -18.92 26.52 -35.44
N PRO A 630 -19.87 25.79 -36.05
CA PRO A 630 -21.04 25.31 -35.33
C PRO A 630 -20.62 24.18 -34.37
N LEU A 631 -20.74 24.42 -33.06
CA LEU A 631 -20.39 23.48 -31.99
C LEU A 631 -21.66 23.07 -31.22
N PRO A 632 -22.57 22.29 -31.83
CA PRO A 632 -23.89 22.02 -31.27
C PRO A 632 -23.85 21.19 -29.99
N ASN A 633 -22.78 20.44 -29.74
CA ASN A 633 -22.63 19.54 -28.60
C ASN A 633 -21.78 20.14 -27.46
N LEU A 634 -21.26 21.36 -27.62
CA LEU A 634 -20.41 21.99 -26.60
C LEU A 634 -21.27 22.35 -25.39
N GLU A 635 -20.94 21.78 -24.24
CA GLU A 635 -21.64 21.97 -22.96
C GLU A 635 -20.88 22.95 -22.04
N ASP A 636 -19.55 22.96 -22.14
CA ASP A 636 -18.65 23.69 -21.23
C ASP A 636 -17.51 24.38 -22.01
N LEU A 637 -17.47 25.70 -21.93
CA LEU A 637 -16.44 26.54 -22.53
C LEU A 637 -15.79 27.45 -21.48
N THR A 638 -14.51 27.23 -21.24
CA THR A 638 -13.69 28.06 -20.36
C THR A 638 -12.55 28.67 -21.18
N ILE A 639 -12.52 29.99 -21.32
CA ILE A 639 -11.43 30.76 -21.93
C ILE A 639 -11.07 31.90 -20.96
N THR A 640 -10.11 31.69 -20.08
CA THR A 640 -9.79 32.63 -19.00
C THR A 640 -8.36 33.17 -19.12
N CYS A 641 -8.14 34.40 -18.66
CA CYS A 641 -6.84 35.09 -18.72
C CYS A 641 -6.26 35.26 -20.13
N CYS A 642 -7.12 35.43 -21.13
CA CYS A 642 -6.75 35.72 -22.51
C CYS A 642 -6.89 37.24 -22.81
N PRO A 643 -5.89 38.08 -22.49
CA PRO A 643 -6.01 39.54 -22.59
C PRO A 643 -6.13 40.05 -24.03
N GLU A 644 -5.64 39.29 -25.02
CA GLU A 644 -5.67 39.67 -26.44
C GLU A 644 -6.96 39.29 -27.18
N LEU A 645 -7.87 38.58 -26.52
CA LEU A 645 -9.11 38.10 -27.14
C LEU A 645 -10.04 39.28 -27.46
N LYS A 646 -10.31 39.51 -28.76
CA LYS A 646 -11.11 40.66 -29.23
C LYS A 646 -12.58 40.31 -29.42
N SER A 647 -12.85 39.08 -29.89
CA SER A 647 -14.19 38.61 -30.24
C SER A 647 -14.26 37.09 -30.10
N LEU A 648 -15.41 36.59 -29.62
CA LEU A 648 -15.73 35.18 -29.58
C LEU A 648 -16.89 34.91 -30.56
N ALA A 649 -16.60 34.24 -31.68
CA ALA A 649 -17.57 33.96 -32.72
C ALA A 649 -17.83 32.45 -32.78
N LEU A 650 -18.82 31.98 -32.01
CA LEU A 650 -19.16 30.57 -31.87
C LEU A 650 -20.67 30.38 -31.89
N ASN A 651 -21.14 29.27 -32.47
CA ASN A 651 -22.54 28.86 -32.40
C ASN A 651 -22.65 27.56 -31.60
N ALA A 652 -22.94 27.68 -30.30
CA ALA A 652 -22.96 26.58 -29.35
C ALA A 652 -24.33 26.46 -28.67
N THR A 653 -25.23 25.72 -29.30
CA THR A 653 -26.64 25.65 -28.87
C THR A 653 -26.88 24.90 -27.57
N SER A 654 -25.96 24.01 -27.19
CA SER A 654 -26.05 23.19 -25.97
C SER A 654 -25.18 23.72 -24.82
N LEU A 655 -24.56 24.90 -24.99
CA LEU A 655 -23.63 25.45 -24.01
C LEU A 655 -24.35 25.76 -22.70
N GLN A 656 -23.89 25.17 -21.61
CA GLN A 656 -24.44 25.36 -20.26
C GLN A 656 -23.56 26.31 -19.44
N ARG A 657 -22.24 26.25 -19.60
CA ARG A 657 -21.28 27.09 -18.89
C ARG A 657 -20.36 27.83 -19.86
N LEU A 658 -20.25 29.15 -19.65
CA LEU A 658 -19.31 30.02 -20.35
C LEU A 658 -18.53 30.86 -19.34
N ASP A 659 -17.22 30.67 -19.30
CA ASP A 659 -16.30 31.47 -18.48
C ASP A 659 -15.29 32.18 -19.36
N LEU A 660 -15.34 33.51 -19.38
CA LEU A 660 -14.46 34.40 -20.15
C LEU A 660 -13.68 35.37 -19.23
N SER A 661 -13.46 34.98 -17.98
CA SER A 661 -12.82 35.83 -16.98
C SER A 661 -11.44 36.34 -17.43
N GLU A 662 -11.12 37.59 -17.11
CA GLU A 662 -9.87 38.28 -17.43
C GLU A 662 -9.58 38.44 -18.95
N CYS A 663 -10.61 38.35 -19.80
CA CYS A 663 -10.51 38.71 -21.23
C CYS A 663 -10.62 40.23 -21.44
N GLY A 664 -9.56 40.98 -21.10
CA GLY A 664 -9.58 42.44 -21.02
C GLY A 664 -9.90 43.21 -22.31
N ARG A 665 -9.67 42.63 -23.51
CA ARG A 665 -9.94 43.28 -24.81
C ARG A 665 -11.25 42.86 -25.49
N LEU A 666 -12.04 42.01 -24.84
CA LEU A 666 -13.33 41.58 -25.36
C LEU A 666 -14.32 42.76 -25.34
N LYS A 667 -14.79 43.19 -26.52
CA LYS A 667 -15.64 44.40 -26.63
C LYS A 667 -17.12 44.11 -26.58
N ASP A 668 -17.52 43.03 -27.26
CA ASP A 668 -18.90 42.64 -27.45
C ASP A 668 -19.01 41.11 -27.32
N LEU A 669 -20.10 40.65 -26.70
CA LEU A 669 -20.46 39.23 -26.59
C LEU A 669 -21.93 39.07 -26.99
N ASP A 670 -22.18 38.34 -28.08
CA ASP A 670 -23.54 38.09 -28.56
C ASP A 670 -24.07 36.77 -27.99
N CYS A 671 -24.87 36.87 -26.92
CA CYS A 671 -25.40 35.68 -26.24
C CYS A 671 -26.53 34.96 -26.99
N ARG A 672 -27.00 35.47 -28.15
CA ARG A 672 -28.02 34.78 -28.97
C ARG A 672 -27.58 33.42 -29.47
N PHE A 673 -26.27 33.21 -29.55
CA PHE A 673 -25.67 31.95 -29.97
C PHE A 673 -25.59 30.90 -28.85
N PHE A 674 -25.97 31.24 -27.61
CA PHE A 674 -25.91 30.38 -26.42
C PHE A 674 -27.27 30.27 -25.72
N PRO A 675 -28.32 29.73 -26.38
CA PRO A 675 -29.69 29.73 -25.86
C PRO A 675 -29.92 28.87 -24.62
N SER A 676 -29.01 27.92 -24.33
CA SER A 676 -29.12 26.97 -23.21
C SER A 676 -28.24 27.32 -22.00
N LEU A 677 -27.64 28.52 -21.99
CA LEU A 677 -26.64 28.93 -20.99
C LEU A 677 -27.26 29.01 -19.59
N ASP A 678 -26.62 28.36 -18.62
CA ASP A 678 -26.99 28.34 -17.20
C ASP A 678 -26.04 29.24 -16.38
N GLU A 679 -24.74 29.21 -16.68
CA GLU A 679 -23.69 29.96 -15.98
C GLU A 679 -22.86 30.81 -16.95
N LEU A 680 -22.79 32.12 -16.70
CA LEU A 680 -21.96 33.09 -17.43
C LEU A 680 -21.03 33.83 -16.48
N ILE A 681 -19.72 33.75 -16.71
CA ILE A 681 -18.68 34.40 -15.92
C ILE A 681 -17.84 35.30 -16.84
N LEU A 682 -17.79 36.60 -16.53
CA LEU A 682 -17.14 37.65 -17.32
C LEU A 682 -16.29 38.57 -16.43
N SER A 683 -15.84 38.08 -15.27
CA SER A 683 -15.11 38.88 -14.30
C SER A 683 -13.86 39.50 -14.94
N ASN A 684 -13.58 40.77 -14.68
CA ASN A 684 -12.43 41.52 -15.19
C ASN A 684 -12.35 41.65 -16.74
N CYS A 685 -13.48 41.54 -17.45
CA CYS A 685 -13.59 41.92 -18.87
C CYS A 685 -13.70 43.45 -19.02
N THR A 686 -12.58 44.16 -18.87
CA THR A 686 -12.56 45.63 -18.72
C THR A 686 -13.02 46.42 -19.96
N SER A 687 -12.84 45.92 -21.19
CA SER A 687 -13.28 46.60 -22.43
C SER A 687 -14.72 46.27 -22.87
N LEU A 688 -15.45 45.44 -22.13
CA LEU A 688 -16.79 44.99 -22.52
C LEU A 688 -17.78 46.15 -22.36
N LYS A 689 -18.40 46.62 -23.46
CA LYS A 689 -19.28 47.81 -23.43
C LYS A 689 -20.75 47.48 -23.30
N THR A 690 -21.18 46.41 -23.96
CA THR A 690 -22.59 46.01 -24.00
C THR A 690 -22.72 44.51 -23.72
N LEU A 691 -23.67 44.15 -22.86
CA LEU A 691 -24.07 42.76 -22.64
C LEU A 691 -25.59 42.67 -22.80
N SER A 692 -26.03 41.93 -23.82
CA SER A 692 -27.44 41.85 -24.20
C SER A 692 -27.80 40.47 -24.74
N PHE A 693 -29.10 40.21 -24.89
CA PHE A 693 -29.64 38.93 -25.38
C PHE A 693 -29.29 37.71 -24.50
N LEU A 694 -29.21 37.91 -23.19
CA LEU A 694 -29.00 36.83 -22.22
C LEU A 694 -30.20 35.86 -22.21
N PRO A 695 -29.98 34.53 -22.17
CA PRO A 695 -31.06 33.55 -22.21
C PRO A 695 -31.83 33.49 -20.88
N SER A 696 -33.07 33.00 -20.94
CA SER A 696 -33.93 32.87 -19.76
C SER A 696 -33.48 31.78 -18.79
N THR A 697 -32.69 30.82 -19.28
CA THR A 697 -32.13 29.68 -18.52
C THR A 697 -31.01 30.09 -17.56
N LEU A 698 -30.48 31.30 -17.66
CA LEU A 698 -29.31 31.74 -16.90
C LEU A 698 -29.62 31.84 -15.40
N THR A 699 -28.95 31.04 -14.58
CA THR A 699 -29.09 31.04 -13.11
C THR A 699 -27.95 31.78 -12.39
N ARG A 700 -26.77 31.89 -13.03
CA ARG A 700 -25.59 32.58 -12.49
C ARG A 700 -24.96 33.54 -13.50
N LEU A 701 -24.68 34.76 -13.04
CA LEU A 701 -24.01 35.82 -13.80
C LEU A 701 -22.93 36.49 -12.95
N ASP A 702 -21.69 36.47 -13.41
CA ASP A 702 -20.58 37.20 -12.83
C ASP A 702 -20.05 38.23 -13.85
N ILE A 703 -20.06 39.51 -13.47
CA ILE A 703 -19.56 40.64 -14.26
C ILE A 703 -18.75 41.58 -13.36
N GLU A 704 -18.08 41.03 -12.34
CA GLU A 704 -17.24 41.82 -11.44
C GLU A 704 -16.10 42.49 -12.23
N GLU A 705 -15.81 43.77 -11.96
CA GLU A 705 -14.72 44.53 -12.59
C GLU A 705 -14.82 44.74 -14.12
N CYS A 706 -16.00 44.59 -14.73
CA CYS A 706 -16.25 45.09 -16.10
C CYS A 706 -16.36 46.63 -16.14
N THR A 707 -15.23 47.32 -16.10
CA THR A 707 -15.17 48.78 -15.88
C THR A 707 -15.80 49.63 -17.00
N GLU A 708 -15.70 49.24 -18.28
CA GLU A 708 -16.32 49.96 -19.42
C GLU A 708 -17.77 49.55 -19.73
N LEU A 709 -18.40 48.66 -18.93
CA LEU A 709 -19.75 48.18 -19.23
C LEU A 709 -20.79 49.32 -19.08
N GLU A 710 -21.40 49.74 -20.19
CA GLU A 710 -22.35 50.85 -20.22
C GLU A 710 -23.81 50.38 -20.22
N PHE A 711 -24.08 49.20 -20.79
CA PHE A 711 -25.44 48.66 -20.97
C PHE A 711 -25.51 47.17 -20.61
N LEU A 712 -26.51 46.81 -19.78
CA LEU A 712 -26.77 45.45 -19.33
C LEU A 712 -28.25 45.10 -19.48
N ASP A 713 -28.57 44.13 -20.33
CA ASP A 713 -29.94 43.60 -20.45
C ASP A 713 -30.05 42.21 -19.82
N VAL A 714 -30.61 42.17 -18.61
CA VAL A 714 -30.98 40.93 -17.88
C VAL A 714 -32.51 40.76 -17.84
N GLY A 715 -33.27 41.50 -18.65
CA GLY A 715 -34.73 41.55 -18.58
C GLY A 715 -35.44 40.21 -18.78
N ASP A 716 -34.83 39.36 -19.61
CA ASP A 716 -35.41 38.08 -20.02
C ASP A 716 -34.88 36.90 -19.17
N CYS A 717 -33.96 37.15 -18.21
CA CYS A 717 -33.40 36.17 -17.28
C CYS A 717 -34.35 35.89 -16.09
N THR A 718 -35.37 35.06 -16.28
CA THR A 718 -36.36 34.77 -15.23
C THR A 718 -35.84 33.92 -14.09
N ASP A 719 -34.87 33.03 -14.37
CA ASP A 719 -34.35 32.03 -13.43
C ASP A 719 -33.08 32.50 -12.69
N LEU A 720 -32.60 33.72 -13.00
CA LEU A 720 -31.42 34.32 -12.39
C LEU A 720 -31.69 34.62 -10.90
N LEU A 721 -30.93 33.96 -10.02
CA LEU A 721 -31.08 34.13 -8.58
C LEU A 721 -30.69 35.56 -8.17
N GLN A 722 -31.61 36.26 -7.50
CA GLN A 722 -31.47 37.66 -7.07
C GLN A 722 -30.23 37.94 -6.19
N TYR A 723 -29.58 36.91 -5.65
CA TYR A 723 -28.39 36.99 -4.79
C TYR A 723 -27.10 36.44 -5.43
N CYS A 724 -27.15 35.82 -6.61
CA CYS A 724 -26.02 35.16 -7.25
C CYS A 724 -25.31 36.02 -8.32
N THR A 725 -25.67 37.31 -8.41
CA THR A 725 -25.06 38.25 -9.36
C THR A 725 -23.88 38.99 -8.72
N TYR A 726 -22.66 38.72 -9.17
CA TYR A 726 -21.45 39.44 -8.76
C TYR A 726 -21.26 40.64 -9.70
N VAL A 727 -21.65 41.84 -9.24
CA VAL A 727 -21.60 43.11 -10.02
C VAL A 727 -20.74 44.15 -9.29
N GLY A 728 -19.58 43.71 -8.77
CA GLY A 728 -18.56 44.60 -8.21
C GLY A 728 -17.82 45.38 -9.31
N GLY A 729 -17.20 46.51 -9.00
CA GLY A 729 -16.20 47.13 -9.90
C GLY A 729 -16.66 47.74 -11.24
N CYS A 730 -17.92 47.58 -11.68
CA CYS A 730 -18.43 48.18 -12.92
C CYS A 730 -18.61 49.71 -12.80
N THR A 731 -17.57 50.49 -13.07
CA THR A 731 -17.57 51.95 -12.85
C THR A 731 -18.44 52.73 -13.83
N SER A 732 -18.57 52.27 -15.09
CA SER A 732 -19.33 52.93 -16.15
C SER A 732 -20.83 52.59 -16.17
N LEU A 733 -21.25 51.50 -15.52
CA LEU A 733 -22.62 51.01 -15.58
C LEU A 733 -23.58 51.86 -14.73
N ARG A 734 -24.49 52.58 -15.38
CA ARG A 734 -25.55 53.35 -14.71
C ARG A 734 -26.81 52.50 -14.56
N PRO A 735 -27.59 52.62 -13.45
CA PRO A 735 -28.81 51.84 -13.27
C PRO A 735 -29.88 52.10 -14.33
N SER A 736 -29.87 53.28 -14.95
CA SER A 736 -30.77 53.63 -16.06
C SER A 736 -30.54 52.76 -17.29
N ASN A 737 -29.34 52.18 -17.41
CA ASN A 737 -28.92 51.37 -18.54
C ASN A 737 -28.99 49.87 -18.23
N ILE A 738 -29.66 49.50 -17.13
CA ILE A 738 -29.90 48.10 -16.76
C ILE A 738 -31.37 47.76 -16.98
N ARG A 739 -31.67 46.93 -17.97
CA ARG A 739 -33.02 46.37 -18.16
C ARG A 739 -33.17 45.16 -17.23
N ARG A 740 -34.16 45.21 -16.33
CA ARG A 740 -34.36 44.26 -15.22
C ARG A 740 -35.50 43.29 -15.50
N PRO A 741 -35.47 42.05 -14.97
CA PRO A 741 -36.62 41.16 -14.96
C PRO A 741 -37.80 41.79 -14.24
N THR A 742 -39.00 41.60 -14.77
CA THR A 742 -40.25 42.06 -14.12
C THR A 742 -40.52 41.33 -12.79
N SER A 743 -39.89 40.17 -12.57
CA SER A 743 -39.98 39.36 -11.36
C SER A 743 -39.17 39.90 -10.17
N TRP A 744 -38.21 40.80 -10.39
CA TRP A 744 -37.32 41.30 -9.35
C TRP A 744 -37.90 42.51 -8.61
N THR A 745 -38.48 42.28 -7.43
CA THR A 745 -39.12 43.34 -6.63
C THR A 745 -38.15 44.12 -5.72
N HIS A 746 -36.96 43.57 -5.39
CA HIS A 746 -35.98 44.22 -4.50
C HIS A 746 -34.52 43.89 -4.83
N TRP A 747 -34.00 44.30 -5.99
CA TRP A 747 -32.59 44.07 -6.30
C TRP A 747 -31.67 44.90 -5.38
N LYS A 748 -31.03 44.26 -4.39
CA LYS A 748 -30.13 44.92 -3.41
C LYS A 748 -28.68 44.80 -3.86
N PHE A 749 -28.15 45.83 -4.53
CA PHE A 749 -26.72 45.97 -4.80
C PHE A 749 -25.94 46.19 -3.48
N ARG A 750 -25.13 45.21 -3.04
CA ARG A 750 -24.20 45.39 -1.91
C ARG A 750 -23.01 46.31 -2.25
N SER A 751 -22.61 46.41 -3.52
CA SER A 751 -21.39 47.09 -3.99
C SER A 751 -21.53 48.59 -4.26
N TRP A 752 -22.75 49.11 -4.45
CA TRP A 752 -22.96 50.52 -4.86
C TRP A 752 -22.73 51.55 -3.73
N ARG A 753 -22.78 51.12 -2.46
CA ARG A 753 -22.36 51.97 -1.32
C ARG A 753 -20.85 52.22 -1.30
N ARG A 754 -20.04 51.27 -1.80
CA ARG A 754 -18.59 51.47 -2.06
C ARG A 754 -18.37 52.34 -3.30
N TRP A 755 -19.15 52.16 -4.38
CA TRP A 755 -19.13 53.00 -5.59
C TRP A 755 -19.33 54.49 -5.30
N ARG A 756 -20.28 54.87 -4.43
CA ARG A 756 -20.45 56.27 -4.00
C ARG A 756 -19.24 56.83 -3.25
N ARG A 757 -18.56 56.00 -2.45
CA ARG A 757 -17.35 56.41 -1.70
C ARG A 757 -16.13 56.53 -2.63
N SER A 758 -15.89 55.56 -3.51
CA SER A 758 -14.77 55.60 -4.45
C SER A 758 -14.92 56.69 -5.52
N ARG A 759 -16.14 56.98 -5.98
CA ARG A 759 -16.38 58.11 -6.90
C ARG A 759 -16.21 59.46 -6.21
N ALA A 760 -16.57 59.59 -4.94
CA ALA A 760 -16.28 60.82 -4.17
C ALA A 760 -14.77 61.04 -3.99
N ILE A 761 -13.98 59.98 -3.83
CA ILE A 761 -12.50 60.04 -3.74
C ILE A 761 -11.87 60.37 -5.11
N LEU A 762 -12.41 59.84 -6.22
CA LEU A 762 -11.93 60.15 -7.58
C LEU A 762 -12.32 61.55 -8.06
N GLN A 763 -13.50 62.05 -7.69
CA GLN A 763 -13.94 63.42 -8.03
C GLN A 763 -13.06 64.48 -7.32
N GLN A 764 -12.61 64.21 -6.09
CA GLN A 764 -11.66 65.09 -5.39
C GLN A 764 -10.29 65.19 -6.09
N HIS A 765 -9.86 64.15 -6.82
CA HIS A 765 -8.60 64.18 -7.56
C HIS A 765 -8.71 64.79 -8.97
N GLU A 766 -9.91 64.92 -9.55
CA GLU A 766 -10.12 65.58 -10.84
C GLU A 766 -10.32 67.10 -10.70
N ASP A 767 -10.88 67.59 -9.59
CA ASP A 767 -11.05 69.02 -9.35
C ASP A 767 -9.73 69.71 -8.91
N GLU A 768 -8.75 68.97 -8.37
CA GLU A 768 -7.40 69.49 -8.02
C GLU A 768 -6.49 69.78 -9.24
N LYS A 769 -6.93 69.52 -10.47
CA LYS A 769 -6.12 69.72 -11.69
C LYS A 769 -6.50 70.94 -12.54
N SER A 770 -7.41 71.81 -12.07
CA SER A 770 -7.90 72.93 -12.89
C SER A 770 -7.84 74.33 -12.28
N GLU A 771 -7.23 74.54 -11.13
CA GLU A 771 -7.00 75.89 -10.59
C GLU A 771 -5.61 76.01 -9.94
N ASP A 772 -4.64 76.56 -10.68
CA ASP A 772 -3.42 77.16 -10.13
C ASP A 772 -3.14 78.44 -10.92
N GLU A 773 -3.64 79.58 -10.41
CA GLU A 773 -2.98 80.90 -10.37
C GLU A 773 -4.01 81.98 -10.00
N ILE A 774 -4.08 82.37 -8.73
CA ILE A 774 -3.92 83.75 -8.22
C ILE A 774 -4.05 83.71 -6.69
N ALA A 775 -3.17 84.48 -6.07
CA ALA A 775 -2.78 84.47 -4.67
C ALA A 775 -3.82 85.00 -3.67
N ASP A 776 -3.49 84.67 -2.42
CA ASP A 776 -3.62 85.47 -1.19
C ASP A 776 -4.91 85.40 -0.35
N GLU A 777 -4.61 85.30 0.95
CA GLU A 777 -5.33 85.79 2.13
C GLU A 777 -6.44 84.93 2.77
N ALA A 778 -6.02 84.33 3.89
CA ALA A 778 -6.51 84.58 5.25
C ALA A 778 -7.81 83.93 5.75
N GLU A 779 -7.66 83.30 6.93
CA GLU A 779 -8.56 83.30 8.09
C GLU A 779 -9.98 82.71 7.90
N CYS A 780 -10.61 82.01 8.84
CA CYS A 780 -10.33 81.35 10.11
C CYS A 780 -11.72 80.78 10.53
N GLU A 781 -11.75 79.95 11.59
CA GLU A 781 -12.96 79.52 12.34
C GLU A 781 -13.82 78.45 11.64
N SER A 782 -14.32 77.38 12.28
CA SER A 782 -14.40 76.88 13.66
C SER A 782 -14.97 75.44 13.52
N PHE A 783 -14.35 74.41 14.09
CA PHE A 783 -14.60 73.82 15.43
C PHE A 783 -16.02 73.32 15.73
N GLU A 784 -16.05 72.14 16.37
CA GLU A 784 -17.13 71.52 17.16
C GLU A 784 -18.22 70.76 16.36
N ASP A 785 -18.64 69.52 16.67
CA ASP A 785 -18.43 68.70 17.86
C ASP A 785 -18.95 67.25 17.65
N GLU A 786 -18.35 66.33 18.42
CA GLU A 786 -18.93 65.25 19.27
C GLU A 786 -20.07 64.31 18.76
N ILE A 787 -20.26 63.06 19.20
CA ILE A 787 -19.61 62.07 20.10
C ILE A 787 -20.37 60.74 19.90
N ALA A 788 -19.70 59.63 20.24
CA ALA A 788 -20.20 58.39 20.88
C ALA A 788 -19.68 57.15 20.13
N ASP A 789 -18.55 56.59 20.54
CA ASP A 789 -18.39 55.61 21.65
C ASP A 789 -18.95 54.23 21.23
N GLU A 790 -18.26 53.11 21.39
CA GLU A 790 -17.50 52.71 22.58
C GLU A 790 -16.51 51.58 22.27
N ASP A 791 -15.44 51.58 23.06
CA ASP A 791 -14.32 50.65 23.18
C ASP A 791 -14.67 49.16 23.37
N GLU A 792 -13.72 48.28 23.06
CA GLU A 792 -12.94 47.57 24.09
C GLU A 792 -11.76 46.79 23.48
N SER A 793 -10.56 47.32 23.72
CA SER A 793 -9.38 46.68 24.35
C SER A 793 -9.10 45.19 24.03
N SER A 794 -7.87 44.73 23.75
CA SER A 794 -6.58 45.16 24.28
C SER A 794 -5.45 44.42 23.54
N ASP A 795 -4.51 45.20 23.04
CA ASP A 795 -3.08 44.89 22.83
C ASP A 795 -2.40 44.61 24.21
N PRO A 796 -1.06 44.46 24.36
CA PRO A 796 0.03 44.22 23.40
C PRO A 796 1.04 43.17 23.93
N THR A 797 2.14 42.92 23.20
CA THR A 797 3.50 43.31 23.62
C THR A 797 4.54 42.67 22.68
N ILE A 798 5.20 43.48 21.83
CA ILE A 798 6.51 44.18 22.06
C ILE A 798 7.66 43.17 21.91
N ALA A 799 8.75 43.39 21.17
CA ALA A 799 9.31 44.50 20.38
C ALA A 799 10.33 43.80 19.45
N ASP A 800 10.36 44.11 18.17
CA ASP A 800 10.96 45.31 17.55
C ASP A 800 12.49 45.33 17.52
N GLU A 801 12.92 45.72 16.33
CA GLU A 801 14.17 46.37 15.94
C GLU A 801 15.39 45.45 15.70
N ASP A 802 15.75 45.24 14.44
CA ASP A 802 16.50 46.18 13.55
C ASP A 802 17.99 46.16 13.93
N ASP A 803 18.99 46.15 13.05
CA ASP A 803 19.07 46.18 11.60
C ASP A 803 20.55 45.86 11.26
N ASP A 804 20.79 45.57 9.99
CA ASP A 804 21.99 45.92 9.22
C ASP A 804 23.43 45.45 9.62
N LYS A 805 23.97 44.68 8.66
CA LYS A 805 25.21 44.93 7.88
C LYS A 805 26.61 44.53 8.39
N THR A 806 27.21 43.76 7.47
CA THR A 806 28.55 43.91 6.84
C THR A 806 29.80 43.24 7.40
N SER A 807 30.46 42.59 6.42
CA SER A 807 31.89 42.48 6.12
C SER A 807 32.75 41.42 6.82
N ASP A 808 33.16 40.47 5.98
CA ASP A 808 34.54 40.12 5.62
C ASP A 808 35.54 39.50 6.63
N TYR A 809 36.38 38.67 5.98
CA TYR A 809 37.72 38.19 6.31
C TYR A 809 37.90 36.82 6.98
N GLU A 810 38.39 35.90 6.12
CA GLU A 810 39.55 35.02 6.30
C GLU A 810 39.86 34.46 7.71
N SER A 811 39.89 33.14 7.83
CA SER A 811 41.15 32.37 7.77
C SER A 811 40.97 30.96 8.31
N ALA A 812 41.82 30.08 7.77
CA ALA A 812 41.93 28.66 8.01
C ALA A 812 42.06 28.25 9.48
N VAL A 813 41.76 26.98 9.78
CA VAL A 813 42.74 26.01 10.32
C VAL A 813 42.09 24.62 10.36
N ASP A 814 42.78 23.68 9.73
CA ASP A 814 42.62 22.23 9.85
C ASP A 814 42.68 21.76 11.32
N ASN A 815 41.86 20.78 11.70
CA ASN A 815 42.37 19.46 12.12
C ASN A 815 41.26 18.56 12.68
N GLU A 816 41.19 17.38 12.07
CA GLU A 816 41.04 16.04 12.65
C GLU A 816 40.65 15.94 14.14
N TYR A 817 39.53 15.26 14.39
CA TYR A 817 39.43 14.34 15.52
C TYR A 817 38.58 13.11 15.14
N GLU A 818 39.19 11.94 15.30
CA GLU A 818 38.58 10.61 15.32
C GLU A 818 37.50 10.45 16.42
N SER A 819 36.80 9.30 16.34
CA SER A 819 35.91 8.68 17.34
C SER A 819 34.45 9.19 17.29
N SER A 820 33.40 8.38 17.47
CA SER A 820 33.26 6.99 17.83
C SER A 820 31.80 6.60 17.66
N GLU A 821 31.59 5.28 17.67
CA GLU A 821 30.37 4.50 17.89
C GLU A 821 29.22 5.13 18.71
N GLN A 822 28.02 4.56 18.46
CA GLN A 822 26.80 4.52 19.29
C GLN A 822 25.66 5.50 18.95
N LYS A 823 24.66 5.03 18.19
CA LYS A 823 23.36 4.61 18.75
C LYS A 823 22.48 3.88 17.74
#